data_AF-A0AAV8ECS4-F1
#
_entry.id   AF-A0AAV8ECS4-F1
#
_cell.length_a   1.000
_cell.length_b   1.000
_cell.length_c   1.000
_cell.angle_alpha   90.00
_cell.angle_beta   90.00
_cell.angle_gamma   90.00
#
_symmetry.space_group_name_H-M   'P 1'
#
loop_
_entity.id
_entity.type
_entity.pdbx_description
1 polymer ?
#
loop_
_entity_poly.entity_id
_entity_poly.type
_entity_poly.pdbx_seq_one_letter_code
_entity_poly.pdbx_strand_id
1 'polypeptide(L)'
;MSFWRVDYRVTWHGSEGSLQRVCVLSSDDLLHSLLLAFEDLFLEPQGLPPTRTFDHKIPLLPNSAPVAVRPYRYPHVQKDEIEHQCTTMMSQGLIQPSTSPFSSPVLLVKKQDSTWRFCVDYRALNAITVKDKFLIPMVDELLDELKHAHFFTKLDLRSGYHQVRMHEAGIHKTAFRTHHGHFEFLVMPFGLSNAPSTFQALMNDVLRPFLRQFVLVFFDDILIYSRSWAEHLKHVRTVLLQLRLHNLKLKRSKCTFGQTSVAYLGHVITHNGVSMDQAKVQAISDWPEPSSVRALRGFLGLAGYYRRFIQDYGILAAPLTKLLKKDTYSWSPEAATAFAALKKALSRSPVLQLPDFTLPFTVECDASASGFGAVLHQGSEPIAYFSRPVPAHMAKLAAYERELIGLVKAVRHWRPYLWGTKFTVRTDHYSLKHLLDQRLSTIPQHTWVSKLFGFDFQVEYRPGNANIVADALSRRDEEPSLHALSSPSFAFYDDLRVEVAEHPAYADLHAQLAAATLPTGWDYTDGFFTKNARIFLGSGSAFTSAALQFAHGMGHEGVEKTLHRLRSNFTFSDMKKFVQEFVAACSVCQRNKSVHLHPAGLLQPLPLPDKIWADISMDFIVGFPTVHGKSVILTVVDRLSKYSHFIALAHPYTAQSVALVFYETIVKLHGVPQSIVSDRDPVFTSKFWQELFRLQVVHLKLSSAFHPQTDGQTEVVNRTIEMYLRCLACDRPRTWLQWLPWAEFCYNTSYHSALKATPFEVVYGRPVPPLLPYKQGDSNIAAVDTCLKDRDDLLLDVRQRLLQAQQRMKTGYDRSHRDVSYSVGQWVLLRLNHRIAVGIRHKANAKLAPRFYGPYKIVDRVGEVAYRLELPANARIHDVFHVSFLKPFSGIPPATLLPLPPMQNGHVIREPSAITSIRQQGNHIEVLVEWKNHDKSDASWEEFSWFKDQFPTFQLEDELLSQVGGSVTNSHWGQVYTRRHKKTIQNLE
;
A
#
# COMPACT_ATOMS: atom_id res chain seq x y z
N MET A 1 48.57 -48.28 21.97
CA MET A 1 48.47 -46.95 22.64
C MET A 1 48.60 -47.14 24.14
N SER A 2 49.14 -46.17 24.88
CA SER A 2 49.20 -46.24 26.35
C SER A 2 48.79 -44.93 27.00
N PHE A 3 47.95 -45.01 28.03
CA PHE A 3 47.51 -43.87 28.84
C PHE A 3 47.45 -44.26 30.33
N TRP A 4 47.41 -43.25 31.18
CA TRP A 4 47.46 -43.41 32.63
C TRP A 4 46.07 -43.20 33.24
N ARG A 5 45.69 -44.04 34.21
CA ARG A 5 44.49 -43.86 35.02
C ARG A 5 44.86 -43.99 36.50
N VAL A 6 44.87 -42.83 37.17
CA VAL A 6 45.09 -42.50 38.59
C VAL A 6 46.20 -43.26 39.34
N ASP A 7 46.32 -44.59 39.25
CA ASP A 7 47.33 -45.36 40.01
C ASP A 7 48.09 -46.43 39.19
N TYR A 8 47.83 -46.61 37.89
CA TYR A 8 48.67 -47.46 37.04
C TYR A 8 48.62 -47.12 35.54
N ARG A 9 49.68 -47.55 34.83
CA ARG A 9 49.85 -47.36 33.39
C ARG A 9 49.18 -48.50 32.63
N VAL A 10 48.27 -48.17 31.72
CA VAL A 10 47.62 -49.16 30.85
C VAL A 10 48.19 -49.05 29.44
N THR A 11 48.77 -50.15 28.96
CA THR A 11 49.32 -50.32 27.61
C THR A 11 48.40 -51.21 26.79
N TRP A 12 47.74 -50.63 25.79
CA TRP A 12 46.96 -51.33 24.79
C TRP A 12 47.86 -51.73 23.62
N HIS A 13 48.15 -53.03 23.52
CA HIS A 13 48.71 -53.67 22.33
C HIS A 13 47.52 -54.22 21.54
N GLY A 14 47.24 -53.66 20.36
CA GLY A 14 46.07 -54.05 19.58
C GLY A 14 46.05 -55.56 19.33
N SER A 15 44.90 -56.20 19.54
CA SER A 15 44.71 -57.61 19.19
C SER A 15 44.21 -57.74 17.76
N GLU A 16 45.03 -58.34 16.90
CA GLU A 16 44.54 -59.06 15.73
C GLU A 16 43.79 -60.30 16.20
N GLY A 17 42.48 -60.36 15.95
CA GLY A 17 41.68 -61.51 16.34
C GLY A 17 40.20 -61.18 16.36
N SER A 18 39.42 -61.92 15.58
CA SER A 18 37.98 -61.80 15.42
C SER A 18 37.25 -61.76 16.77
N LEU A 19 36.77 -60.58 17.15
CA LEU A 19 35.80 -60.47 18.22
C LEU A 19 34.47 -61.01 17.70
N GLN A 20 34.14 -62.25 18.12
CA GLN A 20 32.77 -62.68 18.30
C GLN A 20 31.99 -61.52 18.92
N ARG A 21 30.93 -61.08 18.25
CA ARG A 21 29.96 -60.14 18.81
C ARG A 21 29.42 -60.77 20.10
N VAL A 22 29.97 -60.36 21.24
CA VAL A 22 29.41 -60.62 22.55
C VAL A 22 28.05 -59.91 22.56
N CYS A 23 27.02 -60.72 22.38
CA CYS A 23 25.62 -60.34 22.53
C CYS A 23 25.39 -60.16 24.04
N VAL A 24 25.44 -58.92 24.53
CA VAL A 24 25.00 -58.58 25.88
C VAL A 24 24.14 -57.32 25.82
N LEU A 25 22.87 -57.53 26.17
CA LEU A 25 21.70 -56.64 26.20
C LEU A 25 21.09 -56.35 24.82
N SER A 26 19.86 -56.86 24.68
CA SER A 26 18.96 -56.58 23.56
C SER A 26 18.92 -55.09 23.25
N SER A 27 18.87 -54.76 21.96
CA SER A 27 18.66 -53.40 21.45
C SER A 27 17.41 -52.71 22.03
N ASP A 28 16.48 -53.49 22.56
CA ASP A 28 15.14 -53.05 22.96
C ASP A 28 15.03 -52.50 24.39
N ASP A 29 16.08 -52.56 25.24
CA ASP A 29 15.92 -52.20 26.67
C ASP A 29 16.79 -51.03 27.19
N LEU A 30 17.66 -50.45 26.35
CA LEU A 30 18.49 -49.29 26.77
C LEU A 30 17.68 -48.00 26.86
N LEU A 31 16.75 -47.77 25.92
CA LEU A 31 15.84 -46.62 25.97
C LEU A 31 14.87 -46.76 27.15
N HIS A 32 14.33 -47.96 27.35
CA HIS A 32 13.41 -48.21 28.46
C HIS A 32 14.10 -48.03 29.81
N SER A 33 15.29 -48.60 30.00
CA SER A 33 16.13 -48.38 31.19
C SER A 33 16.46 -46.90 31.40
N LEU A 34 16.75 -46.15 30.33
CA LEU A 34 16.93 -44.71 30.41
C LEU A 34 15.66 -44.02 30.91
N LEU A 35 14.50 -44.31 30.34
CA LEU A 35 13.23 -43.68 30.74
C LEU A 35 12.85 -44.00 32.19
N LEU A 36 13.09 -45.24 32.65
CA LEU A 36 12.91 -45.64 34.05
C LEU A 36 13.80 -44.83 35.00
N ALA A 37 15.05 -44.56 34.60
CA ALA A 37 15.95 -43.71 35.38
C ALA A 37 15.47 -42.25 35.47
N PHE A 38 14.49 -41.84 34.65
CA PHE A 38 13.85 -40.52 34.62
C PHE A 38 12.34 -40.57 34.95
N GLU A 39 11.88 -41.59 35.67
CA GLU A 39 10.46 -41.75 36.02
C GLU A 39 9.89 -40.54 36.80
N ASP A 40 10.72 -39.89 37.62
CA ASP A 40 10.40 -38.67 38.37
C ASP A 40 9.93 -37.49 37.50
N LEU A 41 10.35 -37.43 36.23
CA LEU A 41 9.92 -36.40 35.27
C LEU A 41 8.48 -36.59 34.82
N PHE A 42 7.94 -37.81 34.91
CA PHE A 42 6.59 -38.15 34.46
C PHE A 42 5.54 -38.09 35.59
N LEU A 43 5.98 -37.85 36.83
CA LEU A 43 5.10 -37.65 37.98
C LEU A 43 4.32 -36.33 37.89
N GLU A 44 3.24 -36.25 38.68
CA GLU A 44 2.48 -35.01 38.83
C GLU A 44 3.32 -33.91 39.50
N PRO A 45 3.33 -32.68 38.96
CA PRO A 45 3.99 -31.56 39.63
C PRO A 45 3.28 -31.28 40.96
N GLN A 46 4.06 -31.20 42.04
CA GLN A 46 3.58 -30.84 43.37
C GLN A 46 4.12 -29.48 43.77
N GLY A 47 3.24 -28.61 44.28
CA GLY A 47 3.58 -27.26 44.70
C GLY A 47 3.87 -26.31 43.54
N LEU A 48 4.39 -25.12 43.89
CA LEU A 48 4.69 -24.08 42.90
C LEU A 48 5.99 -24.38 42.14
N PRO A 49 6.04 -24.07 40.83
CA PRO A 49 7.28 -24.13 40.08
C PRO A 49 8.36 -23.22 40.68
N PRO A 50 9.66 -23.57 40.53
CA PRO A 50 10.73 -22.69 40.97
C PRO A 50 10.69 -21.37 40.21
N THR A 51 11.15 -20.29 40.85
CA THR A 51 11.36 -18.99 40.20
C THR A 51 12.45 -19.11 39.15
N ARG A 52 12.21 -18.59 37.95
CA ARG A 52 13.16 -18.61 36.84
C ARG A 52 13.33 -17.21 36.26
N THR A 53 14.35 -17.04 35.40
CA THR A 53 14.60 -15.77 34.69
C THR A 53 13.37 -15.28 33.92
N PHE A 54 12.57 -16.21 33.39
CA PHE A 54 11.40 -15.95 32.56
C PHE A 54 10.08 -16.31 33.27
N ASP A 55 9.89 -15.81 34.49
CA ASP A 55 8.57 -15.81 35.13
C ASP A 55 7.58 -14.91 34.36
N HIS A 56 6.32 -15.32 34.27
CA HIS A 56 5.35 -14.66 33.40
C HIS A 56 4.92 -13.29 33.92
N LYS A 57 5.02 -12.27 33.05
CA LYS A 57 4.65 -10.88 33.34
C LYS A 57 3.48 -10.44 32.48
N ILE A 58 2.60 -9.64 33.07
CA ILE A 58 1.46 -9.00 32.38
C ILE A 58 1.66 -7.47 32.41
N PRO A 59 2.48 -6.91 31.50
CA PRO A 59 2.61 -5.46 31.34
C PRO A 59 1.34 -4.89 30.74
N LEU A 60 0.75 -3.88 31.39
CA LEU A 60 -0.45 -3.20 30.90
C LEU A 60 -0.08 -1.91 30.16
N LEU A 61 -0.94 -1.46 29.24
CA LEU A 61 -0.79 -0.15 28.61
C LEU A 61 -0.86 0.96 29.68
N PRO A 62 -0.11 2.07 29.52
CA PRO A 62 -0.14 3.18 30.47
C PRO A 62 -1.58 3.68 30.72
N ASN A 63 -1.90 3.96 31.99
CA ASN A 63 -3.21 4.45 32.43
C ASN A 63 -4.41 3.51 32.18
N SER A 64 -4.18 2.20 32.08
CA SER A 64 -5.27 1.22 31.96
C SER A 64 -6.00 0.99 33.28
N ALA A 65 -7.33 1.06 33.27
CA ALA A 65 -8.15 0.69 34.41
C ALA A 65 -8.20 -0.85 34.64
N PRO A 66 -8.40 -1.33 35.87
CA PRO A 66 -8.60 -2.75 36.14
C PRO A 66 -9.81 -3.33 35.37
N VAL A 67 -9.64 -4.54 34.84
CA VAL A 67 -10.69 -5.24 34.09
C VAL A 67 -11.66 -5.89 35.06
N ALA A 68 -12.92 -5.46 35.09
CA ALA A 68 -13.96 -6.04 35.93
C ALA A 68 -15.13 -6.57 35.08
N VAL A 69 -15.02 -7.81 34.62
CA VAL A 69 -16.05 -8.48 33.83
C VAL A 69 -16.89 -9.39 34.74
N ARG A 70 -18.22 -9.34 34.57
CA ARG A 70 -19.16 -10.16 35.35
C ARG A 70 -19.06 -11.64 34.95
N PRO A 71 -19.19 -12.58 35.91
CA PRO A 71 -19.22 -14.02 35.62
C PRO A 71 -20.41 -14.39 34.72
N TYR A 72 -20.26 -15.46 33.94
CA TYR A 72 -21.35 -16.01 33.15
C TYR A 72 -22.39 -16.71 34.04
N ARG A 73 -23.61 -16.86 33.53
CA ARG A 73 -24.61 -17.74 34.16
C ARG A 73 -24.35 -19.18 33.74
N TYR A 74 -23.99 -20.02 34.71
CA TYR A 74 -23.68 -21.43 34.47
C TYR A 74 -24.92 -22.32 34.69
N PRO A 75 -25.19 -23.31 33.82
CA PRO A 75 -26.07 -24.44 34.12
C PRO A 75 -25.62 -25.17 35.39
N HIS A 76 -26.55 -25.75 36.15
CA HIS A 76 -26.24 -26.40 37.43
C HIS A 76 -25.12 -27.44 37.32
N VAL A 77 -25.16 -28.30 36.29
CA VAL A 77 -24.15 -29.33 36.02
C VAL A 77 -22.73 -28.77 35.85
N GLN A 78 -22.60 -27.52 35.38
CA GLN A 78 -21.30 -26.87 35.20
C GLN A 78 -20.79 -26.22 36.49
N LYS A 79 -21.67 -25.89 37.43
CA LYS A 79 -21.28 -25.25 38.70
C LYS A 79 -20.47 -26.20 39.57
N ASP A 80 -20.96 -27.42 39.72
CA ASP A 80 -20.32 -28.47 40.53
C ASP A 80 -18.92 -28.78 39.97
N GLU A 81 -18.80 -28.85 38.64
CA GLU A 81 -17.51 -29.06 37.97
C GLU A 81 -16.53 -27.88 38.16
N ILE A 82 -17.01 -26.64 38.07
CA ILE A 82 -16.19 -25.45 38.33
C ILE A 82 -15.66 -25.47 39.77
N GLU A 83 -16.51 -25.78 40.74
CA GLU A 83 -16.12 -25.89 42.15
C GLU A 83 -15.11 -27.01 42.39
N HIS A 84 -15.34 -28.17 41.78
CA HIS A 84 -14.42 -29.31 41.86
C HIS A 84 -13.02 -28.97 41.30
N GLN A 85 -12.95 -28.35 40.11
CA GLN A 85 -11.68 -27.95 39.51
C GLN A 85 -10.99 -26.82 40.29
N CYS A 86 -11.74 -25.84 40.83
CA CYS A 86 -11.17 -24.81 41.70
C CYS A 86 -10.57 -25.41 42.98
N THR A 87 -11.30 -26.33 43.63
CA THR A 87 -10.84 -27.01 44.85
C THR A 87 -9.56 -27.82 44.57
N THR A 88 -9.52 -28.50 43.42
CA THR A 88 -8.32 -29.25 42.98
C THR A 88 -7.14 -28.32 42.71
N MET A 89 -7.36 -27.20 42.01
CA MET A 89 -6.27 -26.23 41.75
C MET A 89 -5.79 -25.54 43.04
N MET A 90 -6.67 -25.33 44.01
CA MET A 90 -6.31 -24.81 45.33
C MET A 90 -5.49 -25.81 46.14
N SER A 91 -5.88 -27.09 46.18
CA SER A 91 -5.13 -28.13 46.90
C SER A 91 -3.75 -28.37 46.29
N GLN A 92 -3.62 -28.19 44.97
CA GLN A 92 -2.35 -28.21 44.25
C GLN A 92 -1.49 -26.95 44.45
N GLY A 93 -2.06 -25.88 45.03
CA GLY A 93 -1.38 -24.59 45.23
C GLY A 93 -1.20 -23.77 43.94
N LEU A 94 -1.98 -24.03 42.89
CA LEU A 94 -1.90 -23.30 41.62
C LEU A 94 -2.65 -21.96 41.66
N ILE A 95 -3.71 -21.89 42.47
CA ILE A 95 -4.54 -20.69 42.66
C ILE A 95 -4.72 -20.39 44.15
N GLN A 96 -5.10 -19.16 44.45
CA GLN A 96 -5.45 -18.71 45.81
C GLN A 96 -6.68 -17.79 45.78
N PRO A 97 -7.39 -17.60 46.91
CA PRO A 97 -8.44 -16.58 47.01
C PRO A 97 -7.89 -15.17 46.72
N SER A 98 -8.66 -14.35 46.00
CA SER A 98 -8.23 -13.00 45.58
C SER A 98 -9.19 -11.91 46.05
N THR A 99 -8.63 -10.78 46.47
CA THR A 99 -9.34 -9.51 46.71
C THR A 99 -9.08 -8.47 45.62
N SER A 100 -8.50 -8.89 44.49
CA SER A 100 -8.10 -8.01 43.39
C SER A 100 -9.27 -7.22 42.79
N PRO A 101 -9.03 -5.98 42.32
CA PRO A 101 -10.01 -5.24 41.52
C PRO A 101 -10.20 -5.83 40.10
N PHE A 102 -9.32 -6.73 39.65
CA PHE A 102 -9.49 -7.45 38.38
C PHE A 102 -10.48 -8.61 38.55
N SER A 103 -11.24 -8.92 37.50
CA SER A 103 -12.16 -10.05 37.44
C SER A 103 -12.40 -10.45 35.99
N SER A 104 -12.03 -11.67 35.63
CA SER A 104 -12.34 -12.32 34.35
C SER A 104 -13.30 -13.51 34.55
N PRO A 105 -14.24 -13.78 33.64
CA PRO A 105 -15.19 -14.87 33.81
C PRO A 105 -14.60 -16.21 33.36
N VAL A 106 -15.13 -17.31 33.90
CA VAL A 106 -14.72 -18.69 33.57
C VAL A 106 -15.65 -19.29 32.52
N LEU A 107 -15.13 -20.14 31.64
CA LEU A 107 -15.84 -20.93 30.65
C LEU A 107 -15.40 -22.40 30.78
N LEU A 108 -16.37 -23.32 30.74
CA LEU A 108 -16.10 -24.74 30.60
C LEU A 108 -16.27 -25.19 29.15
N VAL A 109 -15.26 -25.88 28.63
CA VAL A 109 -15.27 -26.44 27.27
C VAL A 109 -15.12 -27.96 27.36
N LYS A 110 -16.02 -28.72 26.74
CA LYS A 110 -15.86 -30.19 26.65
C LYS A 110 -14.70 -30.55 25.73
N LYS A 111 -13.82 -31.42 26.19
CA LYS A 111 -12.79 -32.07 25.37
C LYS A 111 -13.37 -33.27 24.60
N GLN A 112 -12.58 -33.79 23.66
CA GLN A 112 -12.93 -35.01 22.90
C GLN A 112 -13.07 -36.25 23.79
N ASP A 113 -12.36 -36.29 24.92
CA ASP A 113 -12.47 -37.35 25.94
C ASP A 113 -13.70 -37.15 26.88
N SER A 114 -14.63 -36.25 26.53
CA SER A 114 -15.79 -35.85 27.32
C SER A 114 -15.50 -35.18 28.67
N THR A 115 -14.22 -34.94 29.01
CA THR A 115 -13.85 -34.19 30.23
C THR A 115 -14.01 -32.68 30.03
N TRP A 116 -14.20 -31.93 31.13
CA TRP A 116 -14.31 -30.48 31.08
C TRP A 116 -12.94 -29.79 31.15
N ARG A 117 -12.77 -28.74 30.34
CA ARG A 117 -11.61 -27.84 30.39
C ARG A 117 -12.01 -26.51 30.98
N PHE A 118 -11.35 -26.15 32.08
CA PHE A 118 -11.45 -24.85 32.71
C PHE A 118 -10.67 -23.80 31.92
N CYS A 119 -11.37 -22.80 31.40
CA CYS A 119 -10.78 -21.70 30.62
C CYS A 119 -11.20 -20.36 31.21
N VAL A 120 -10.24 -19.50 31.54
CA VAL A 120 -10.56 -18.11 31.94
C VAL A 120 -10.58 -17.22 30.69
N ASP A 121 -11.63 -16.42 30.54
CA ASP A 121 -11.76 -15.50 29.42
C ASP A 121 -10.98 -14.20 29.66
N TYR A 122 -9.69 -14.24 29.35
CA TYR A 122 -8.81 -13.08 29.43
C TYR A 122 -8.91 -12.12 28.24
N ARG A 123 -9.94 -12.16 27.37
CA ARG A 123 -10.01 -11.29 26.19
C ARG A 123 -9.90 -9.80 26.54
N ALA A 124 -10.62 -9.35 27.58
CA ALA A 124 -10.57 -7.96 28.03
C ALA A 124 -9.20 -7.59 28.63
N LEU A 125 -8.62 -8.47 29.44
CA LEU A 125 -7.26 -8.28 29.98
C LEU A 125 -6.20 -8.26 28.85
N ASN A 126 -6.33 -9.15 27.89
CA ASN A 126 -5.44 -9.23 26.73
C ASN A 126 -5.53 -7.97 25.87
N ALA A 127 -6.67 -7.30 25.78
CA ALA A 127 -6.81 -6.06 24.99
C ALA A 127 -5.97 -4.91 25.56
N ILE A 128 -5.81 -4.85 26.88
CA ILE A 128 -5.03 -3.81 27.58
C ILE A 128 -3.59 -4.25 27.91
N THR A 129 -3.21 -5.49 27.59
CA THR A 129 -1.86 -6.02 27.80
C THR A 129 -0.94 -5.62 26.65
N VAL A 130 0.24 -5.10 26.96
CA VAL A 130 1.29 -4.80 25.97
C VAL A 130 1.73 -6.11 25.32
N LYS A 131 1.54 -6.22 24.01
CA LYS A 131 1.86 -7.43 23.24
C LYS A 131 3.36 -7.60 23.11
N ASP A 132 3.85 -8.75 23.53
CA ASP A 132 5.23 -9.13 23.30
C ASP A 132 5.44 -9.50 21.82
N LYS A 133 6.53 -9.00 21.23
CA LYS A 133 6.93 -9.28 19.85
C LYS A 133 8.11 -10.26 19.84
N PHE A 134 7.98 -11.32 20.62
CA PHE A 134 8.97 -12.37 20.68
C PHE A 134 9.14 -13.04 19.31
N LEU A 135 10.39 -13.29 18.92
CA LEU A 135 10.70 -13.94 17.64
C LEU A 135 10.42 -15.44 17.75
N ILE A 136 9.32 -15.87 17.15
CA ILE A 136 8.98 -17.29 17.01
C ILE A 136 9.59 -17.78 15.70
N PRO A 137 10.39 -18.87 15.70
CA PRO A 137 10.99 -19.41 14.49
C PRO A 137 9.92 -19.87 13.49
N MET A 138 10.20 -19.76 12.20
CA MET A 138 9.29 -20.28 11.19
C MET A 138 9.37 -21.81 11.15
N VAL A 139 8.23 -22.48 10.98
CA VAL A 139 8.16 -23.96 10.95
C VAL A 139 9.06 -24.53 9.86
N ASP A 140 9.07 -23.92 8.67
CA ASP A 140 9.92 -24.36 7.56
C ASP A 140 11.41 -24.36 7.94
N GLU A 141 11.89 -23.32 8.65
CA GLU A 141 13.28 -23.22 9.10
C GLU A 141 13.64 -24.33 10.09
N LEU A 142 12.72 -24.67 11.00
CA LEU A 142 12.92 -25.77 11.94
C LEU A 142 13.00 -27.11 11.21
N LEU A 143 12.15 -27.33 10.20
CA LEU A 143 12.15 -28.57 9.43
C LEU A 143 13.43 -28.74 8.62
N ASP A 144 13.97 -27.67 8.06
CA ASP A 144 15.17 -27.71 7.22
C ASP A 144 16.44 -28.18 7.97
N GLU A 145 16.44 -28.09 9.30
CA GLU A 145 17.55 -28.53 10.17
C GLU A 145 17.60 -30.03 10.43
N LEU A 146 16.55 -30.76 10.03
CA LEU A 146 16.39 -32.18 10.35
C LEU A 146 17.13 -33.11 9.39
N LYS A 147 17.92 -32.56 8.48
CA LYS A 147 18.64 -33.35 7.49
C LYS A 147 19.65 -34.30 8.15
N HIS A 148 19.68 -35.54 7.66
CA HIS A 148 20.43 -36.68 8.20
C HIS A 148 19.93 -37.25 9.53
N ALA A 149 18.81 -36.77 10.07
CA ALA A 149 18.20 -37.38 11.23
C ALA A 149 17.48 -38.68 10.85
N HIS A 150 17.74 -39.73 11.62
CA HIS A 150 17.08 -41.04 11.47
C HIS A 150 16.18 -41.38 12.66
N PHE A 151 16.51 -40.87 13.85
CA PHE A 151 15.77 -41.15 15.09
C PHE A 151 15.24 -39.87 15.70
N PHE A 152 13.98 -39.92 16.13
CA PHE A 152 13.23 -38.80 16.65
C PHE A 152 12.55 -39.14 17.98
N THR A 153 12.60 -38.22 18.92
CA THR A 153 11.85 -38.26 20.18
C THR A 153 11.09 -36.95 20.33
N LYS A 154 9.77 -37.03 20.49
CA LYS A 154 8.90 -35.88 20.77
C LYS A 154 8.51 -35.87 22.24
N LEU A 155 8.78 -34.78 22.93
CA LEU A 155 8.39 -34.58 24.33
C LEU A 155 7.30 -33.51 24.43
N ASP A 156 6.29 -33.78 25.24
CA ASP A 156 5.16 -32.88 25.56
C ASP A 156 5.13 -32.63 27.07
N LEU A 157 5.11 -31.37 27.47
CA LEU A 157 5.07 -30.99 28.88
C LEU A 157 3.67 -31.14 29.48
N ARG A 158 3.61 -31.59 30.74
CA ARG A 158 2.35 -31.75 31.46
C ARG A 158 1.77 -30.39 31.88
N SER A 159 0.78 -29.90 31.15
CA SER A 159 0.22 -28.56 31.39
C SER A 159 1.32 -27.49 31.40
N GLY A 160 2.13 -27.44 30.33
CA GLY A 160 3.37 -26.66 30.25
C GLY A 160 3.27 -25.24 30.84
N TYR A 161 2.19 -24.51 30.53
CA TYR A 161 2.00 -23.16 31.07
C TYR A 161 1.92 -23.11 32.61
N HIS A 162 1.25 -24.07 33.26
CA HIS A 162 1.17 -24.12 34.72
C HIS A 162 2.53 -24.42 35.38
N GLN A 163 3.54 -24.83 34.61
CA GLN A 163 4.90 -25.06 35.12
C GLN A 163 5.77 -23.79 35.07
N VAL A 164 5.23 -22.68 34.57
CA VAL A 164 5.84 -21.35 34.62
C VAL A 164 5.17 -20.56 35.74
N ARG A 165 5.97 -19.93 36.60
CA ARG A 165 5.45 -19.14 37.71
C ARG A 165 4.99 -17.76 37.22
N MET A 166 3.95 -17.20 37.86
CA MET A 166 3.59 -15.79 37.68
C MET A 166 4.58 -14.91 38.43
N HIS A 167 5.01 -13.82 37.80
CA HIS A 167 5.70 -12.76 38.51
C HIS A 167 4.75 -12.08 39.50
N GLU A 168 5.22 -11.72 40.69
CA GLU A 168 4.40 -11.21 41.80
C GLU A 168 3.49 -10.03 41.40
N ALA A 169 4.06 -9.04 40.71
CA ALA A 169 3.33 -7.89 40.17
C ALA A 169 2.25 -8.21 39.10
N GLY A 170 2.18 -9.46 38.64
CA GLY A 170 1.22 -9.96 37.65
C GLY A 170 0.09 -10.80 38.23
N ILE A 171 0.25 -11.37 39.44
CA ILE A 171 -0.68 -12.36 40.03
C ILE A 171 -2.11 -11.81 40.10
N HIS A 172 -2.29 -10.65 40.74
CA HIS A 172 -3.61 -10.03 40.93
C HIS A 172 -4.35 -9.73 39.62
N LYS A 173 -3.66 -9.62 38.49
CA LYS A 173 -4.28 -9.35 37.18
C LYS A 173 -4.94 -10.60 36.57
N THR A 174 -4.52 -11.79 37.02
CA THR A 174 -5.11 -13.07 36.61
C THR A 174 -6.39 -13.41 37.38
N ALA A 175 -6.87 -12.50 38.22
CA ALA A 175 -8.04 -12.75 39.04
C ALA A 175 -9.28 -13.07 38.18
N PHE A 176 -9.98 -14.14 38.56
CA PHE A 176 -11.17 -14.65 37.91
C PHE A 176 -12.26 -14.92 38.93
N ARG A 177 -13.51 -14.74 38.50
CA ARG A 177 -14.68 -14.89 39.36
C ARG A 177 -15.56 -16.04 38.90
N THR A 178 -15.95 -16.88 39.84
CA THR A 178 -16.92 -17.96 39.66
C THR A 178 -18.20 -17.63 40.42
N HIS A 179 -19.19 -18.52 40.41
CA HIS A 179 -20.38 -18.38 41.25
C HIS A 179 -20.09 -18.61 42.75
N HIS A 180 -18.99 -19.29 43.06
CA HIS A 180 -18.62 -19.67 44.42
C HIS A 180 -17.58 -18.72 45.06
N GLY A 181 -16.76 -18.03 44.25
CA GLY A 181 -15.71 -17.19 44.81
C GLY A 181 -14.90 -16.39 43.79
N HIS A 182 -13.85 -15.77 44.31
CA HIS A 182 -12.91 -14.96 43.56
C HIS A 182 -11.48 -15.45 43.81
N PHE A 183 -10.77 -15.79 42.75
CA PHE A 183 -9.48 -16.50 42.81
C PHE A 183 -8.49 -15.90 41.83
N GLU A 184 -7.19 -16.09 42.06
CA GLU A 184 -6.11 -15.68 41.17
C GLU A 184 -5.06 -16.77 41.01
N PHE A 185 -4.36 -16.77 39.88
CA PHE A 185 -3.35 -17.78 39.56
C PHE A 185 -1.95 -17.37 40.03
N LEU A 186 -1.25 -18.32 40.65
CA LEU A 186 0.16 -18.22 41.04
C LEU A 186 1.11 -18.76 39.96
N VAL A 187 0.57 -19.53 39.02
CA VAL A 187 1.26 -20.08 37.84
C VAL A 187 0.66 -19.50 36.58
N MET A 188 1.36 -19.53 35.45
CA MET A 188 0.88 -18.92 34.21
C MET A 188 -0.35 -19.66 33.67
N PRO A 189 -1.55 -19.04 33.67
CA PRO A 189 -2.76 -19.70 33.20
C PRO A 189 -2.86 -19.70 31.67
N PHE A 190 -3.66 -20.62 31.13
CA PHE A 190 -4.04 -20.61 29.72
C PHE A 190 -4.88 -19.37 29.38
N GLY A 191 -4.74 -18.88 28.15
CA GLY A 191 -5.55 -17.78 27.60
C GLY A 191 -4.92 -16.39 27.67
N LEU A 192 -3.77 -16.23 28.32
CA LEU A 192 -3.01 -14.98 28.31
C LEU A 192 -2.23 -14.80 27.00
N SER A 193 -2.26 -13.58 26.45
CA SER A 193 -1.72 -13.30 25.11
C SER A 193 -0.21 -13.44 24.95
N ASN A 194 0.57 -13.20 26.01
CA ASN A 194 2.04 -13.33 25.97
C ASN A 194 2.53 -14.67 26.57
N ALA A 195 1.63 -15.57 26.98
CA ALA A 195 2.02 -16.85 27.58
C ALA A 195 2.84 -17.74 26.62
N PRO A 196 2.49 -17.87 25.32
CA PRO A 196 3.29 -18.66 24.39
C PRO A 196 4.71 -18.09 24.22
N SER A 197 4.84 -16.75 24.17
CA SER A 197 6.14 -16.06 24.07
C SER A 197 7.01 -16.29 25.30
N THR A 198 6.42 -16.19 26.49
CA THR A 198 7.13 -16.47 27.76
C THR A 198 7.61 -17.92 27.81
N PHE A 199 6.75 -18.85 27.40
CA PHE A 199 7.09 -20.27 27.38
C PHE A 199 8.22 -20.57 26.38
N GLN A 200 8.15 -20.01 25.16
CA GLN A 200 9.21 -20.15 24.17
C GLN A 200 10.53 -19.56 24.68
N ALA A 201 10.51 -18.39 25.33
CA ALA A 201 11.70 -17.78 25.92
C ALA A 201 12.34 -18.67 26.99
N LEU A 202 11.52 -19.25 27.87
CA LEU A 202 11.97 -20.20 28.89
C LEU A 202 12.61 -21.44 28.24
N MET A 203 11.96 -22.07 27.26
CA MET A 203 12.52 -23.23 26.60
C MET A 203 13.81 -22.90 25.84
N ASN A 204 13.87 -21.72 25.21
CA ASN A 204 15.05 -21.26 24.52
C ASN A 204 16.23 -21.06 25.47
N ASP A 205 15.98 -20.66 26.73
CA ASP A 205 17.00 -20.50 27.76
C ASP A 205 17.47 -21.86 28.30
N VAL A 206 16.53 -22.74 28.68
CA VAL A 206 16.81 -24.06 29.25
C VAL A 206 17.57 -24.96 28.29
N LEU A 207 17.20 -24.94 27.00
CA LEU A 207 17.78 -25.83 25.98
C LEU A 207 18.78 -25.12 25.07
N ARG A 208 19.14 -23.86 25.37
CA ARG A 208 20.03 -23.01 24.57
C ARG A 208 21.27 -23.73 24.02
N PRO A 209 22.00 -24.56 24.80
CA PRO A 209 23.22 -25.21 24.31
C PRO A 209 22.96 -26.25 23.21
N PHE A 210 21.73 -26.73 23.05
CA PHE A 210 21.35 -27.86 22.19
C PHE A 210 20.42 -27.48 21.05
N LEU A 211 19.85 -26.28 21.08
CA LEU A 211 18.97 -25.77 20.02
C LEU A 211 19.69 -25.79 18.68
N ARG A 212 18.99 -26.25 17.64
CA ARG A 212 19.47 -26.29 16.25
C ARG A 212 20.68 -27.21 16.00
N GLN A 213 21.06 -28.01 17.00
CA GLN A 213 22.09 -29.06 16.88
C GLN A 213 21.46 -30.45 16.86
N PHE A 214 20.64 -30.74 17.87
CA PHE A 214 19.90 -32.00 17.99
C PHE A 214 18.55 -31.82 18.70
N VAL A 215 18.17 -30.58 19.03
CA VAL A 215 16.90 -30.22 19.66
C VAL A 215 16.24 -29.06 18.92
N LEU A 216 14.95 -29.20 18.62
CA LEU A 216 14.07 -28.13 18.17
C LEU A 216 12.96 -27.93 19.18
N VAL A 217 12.57 -26.67 19.40
CA VAL A 217 11.48 -26.35 20.34
C VAL A 217 10.52 -25.37 19.70
N PHE A 218 9.24 -25.72 19.75
CA PHE A 218 8.15 -24.86 19.31
C PHE A 218 7.02 -24.89 20.35
N PHE A 219 6.95 -23.85 21.16
CA PHE A 219 6.15 -23.79 22.37
C PHE A 219 6.37 -25.03 23.24
N ASP A 220 5.32 -25.80 23.51
CA ASP A 220 5.33 -26.96 24.40
C ASP A 220 5.87 -28.24 23.72
N ASP A 221 6.08 -28.22 22.39
CA ASP A 221 6.56 -29.36 21.60
C ASP A 221 8.09 -29.31 21.46
N ILE A 222 8.77 -30.23 22.16
CA ILE A 222 10.23 -30.42 22.07
C ILE A 222 10.51 -31.63 21.16
N LEU A 223 11.30 -31.43 20.12
CA LEU A 223 11.75 -32.49 19.22
C LEU A 223 13.25 -32.72 19.38
N ILE A 224 13.64 -33.96 19.69
CA ILE A 224 15.02 -34.41 19.71
C ILE A 224 15.25 -35.25 18.46
N TYR A 225 16.31 -34.96 17.71
CA TYR A 225 16.63 -35.63 16.46
C TYR A 225 18.10 -36.05 16.43
N SER A 226 18.42 -37.20 15.83
CA SER A 226 19.79 -37.73 15.85
C SER A 226 20.08 -38.65 14.65
N ARG A 227 21.36 -38.79 14.29
CA ARG A 227 21.78 -39.57 13.11
C ARG A 227 21.89 -41.06 13.40
N SER A 228 22.35 -41.41 14.60
CA SER A 228 22.49 -42.80 15.05
C SER A 228 21.74 -43.05 16.36
N TRP A 229 21.44 -44.32 16.65
CA TRP A 229 20.75 -44.72 17.88
C TRP A 229 21.56 -44.39 19.15
N ALA A 230 22.88 -44.60 19.12
CA ALA A 230 23.76 -44.32 20.25
C ALA A 230 23.80 -42.81 20.58
N GLU A 231 23.91 -41.95 19.55
CA GLU A 231 23.77 -40.50 19.72
C GLU A 231 22.39 -40.14 20.27
N HIS A 232 21.33 -40.78 19.76
CA HIS A 232 19.96 -40.51 20.19
C HIS A 232 19.76 -40.75 21.68
N LEU A 233 20.22 -41.88 22.21
CA LEU A 233 20.14 -42.17 23.65
C LEU A 233 20.90 -41.14 24.49
N LYS A 234 22.07 -40.68 24.03
CA LYS A 234 22.86 -39.63 24.70
C LYS A 234 22.11 -38.29 24.67
N HIS A 235 21.52 -37.92 23.54
CA HIS A 235 20.77 -36.68 23.37
C HIS A 235 19.51 -36.67 24.24
N VAL A 236 18.72 -37.75 24.21
CA VAL A 236 17.53 -37.92 25.07
C VAL A 236 17.91 -37.77 26.54
N ARG A 237 18.96 -38.48 26.99
CA ARG A 237 19.45 -38.35 28.37
C ARG A 237 19.82 -36.91 28.72
N THR A 238 20.53 -36.21 27.83
CA THR A 238 21.00 -34.85 28.06
C THR A 238 19.83 -33.86 28.20
N VAL A 239 18.81 -34.00 27.36
CA VAL A 239 17.60 -33.16 27.42
C VAL A 239 16.79 -33.48 28.68
N LEU A 240 16.56 -34.75 29.01
CA LEU A 240 15.86 -35.13 30.23
C LEU A 240 16.58 -34.63 31.49
N LEU A 241 17.91 -34.65 31.52
CA LEU A 241 18.69 -34.05 32.62
C LEU A 241 18.42 -32.55 32.76
N GLN A 242 18.41 -31.78 31.67
CA GLN A 242 18.08 -30.35 31.74
C GLN A 242 16.65 -30.10 32.23
N LEU A 243 15.68 -30.86 31.71
CA LEU A 243 14.29 -30.74 32.17
C LEU A 243 14.17 -31.06 33.66
N ARG A 244 14.92 -32.06 34.16
CA ARG A 244 14.98 -32.39 35.59
C ARG A 244 15.59 -31.26 36.41
N LEU A 245 16.72 -30.71 35.98
CA LEU A 245 17.38 -29.58 36.66
C LEU A 245 16.46 -28.36 36.81
N HIS A 246 15.68 -28.08 35.77
CA HIS A 246 14.72 -26.98 35.79
C HIS A 246 13.35 -27.36 36.36
N ASN A 247 13.18 -28.57 36.92
CA ASN A 247 11.93 -29.09 37.46
C ASN A 247 10.73 -28.98 36.50
N LEU A 248 10.94 -29.34 35.22
CA LEU A 248 9.91 -29.42 34.19
C LEU A 248 9.43 -30.87 34.04
N LYS A 249 8.12 -31.08 34.11
CA LYS A 249 7.47 -32.39 34.08
C LYS A 249 6.86 -32.70 32.71
N LEU A 250 6.98 -33.94 32.29
CA LEU A 250 6.52 -34.44 30.99
C LEU A 250 5.23 -35.23 31.12
N LYS A 251 4.40 -35.20 30.07
CA LYS A 251 3.21 -36.05 29.97
C LYS A 251 3.53 -37.29 29.13
N ARG A 252 3.85 -38.40 29.79
CA ARG A 252 4.28 -39.66 29.15
C ARG A 252 3.34 -40.12 28.03
N SER A 253 2.02 -40.03 28.23
CA SER A 253 1.02 -40.46 27.25
C SER A 253 0.97 -39.64 25.95
N LYS A 254 1.64 -38.48 25.91
CA LYS A 254 1.76 -37.63 24.71
C LYS A 254 3.17 -37.58 24.13
N CYS A 255 4.14 -38.17 24.81
CA CYS A 255 5.51 -38.24 24.33
C CYS A 255 5.68 -39.45 23.41
N THR A 256 6.52 -39.32 22.38
CA THR A 256 6.99 -40.45 21.56
C THR A 256 8.51 -40.53 21.64
N PHE A 257 9.06 -41.73 21.74
CA PHE A 257 10.48 -41.93 21.97
C PHE A 257 11.10 -42.82 20.91
N GLY A 258 12.25 -42.40 20.36
CA GLY A 258 13.10 -43.22 19.49
C GLY A 258 12.48 -43.70 18.18
N GLN A 259 11.53 -42.97 17.61
CA GLN A 259 10.85 -43.35 16.37
C GLN A 259 11.65 -42.95 15.12
N THR A 260 11.49 -43.68 14.02
CA THR A 260 12.07 -43.35 12.70
C THR A 260 11.17 -42.45 11.84
N SER A 261 9.92 -42.27 12.28
CA SER A 261 8.92 -41.38 11.70
C SER A 261 8.16 -40.70 12.84
N VAL A 262 7.98 -39.38 12.77
CA VAL A 262 7.34 -38.61 13.84
C VAL A 262 6.42 -37.53 13.28
N ALA A 263 5.26 -37.35 13.92
CA ALA A 263 4.36 -36.23 13.63
C ALA A 263 4.77 -34.99 14.46
N TYR A 264 5.19 -33.92 13.78
CA TYR A 264 5.65 -32.67 14.39
C TYR A 264 5.15 -31.48 13.58
N LEU A 265 4.57 -30.48 14.26
CA LEU A 265 4.07 -29.24 13.65
C LEU A 265 3.16 -29.45 12.42
N GLY A 266 2.33 -30.50 12.43
CA GLY A 266 1.41 -30.80 11.32
C GLY A 266 2.07 -31.45 10.10
N HIS A 267 3.32 -31.92 10.24
CA HIS A 267 4.05 -32.68 9.23
C HIS A 267 4.48 -34.04 9.78
N VAL A 268 4.66 -35.01 8.89
CA VAL A 268 5.27 -36.30 9.21
C VAL A 268 6.70 -36.27 8.69
N ILE A 269 7.65 -36.36 9.61
CA ILE A 269 9.08 -36.29 9.33
C ILE A 269 9.63 -37.71 9.34
N THR A 270 10.39 -38.03 8.30
CA THR A 270 11.10 -39.31 8.15
C THR A 270 12.53 -39.05 7.69
N HIS A 271 13.37 -40.08 7.69
CA HIS A 271 14.72 -39.98 7.11
C HIS A 271 14.72 -39.66 5.60
N ASN A 272 13.65 -40.01 4.87
CA ASN A 272 13.51 -39.74 3.44
C ASN A 272 13.07 -38.29 3.16
N GLY A 273 12.46 -37.61 4.13
CA GLY A 273 11.95 -36.26 3.93
C GLY A 273 10.75 -35.93 4.80
N VAL A 274 10.09 -34.84 4.44
CA VAL A 274 8.91 -34.30 5.14
C VAL A 274 7.69 -34.52 4.27
N SER A 275 6.60 -34.98 4.89
CA SER A 275 5.30 -35.15 4.26
C SER A 275 4.20 -34.49 5.09
N MET A 276 3.01 -34.36 4.53
CA MET A 276 1.87 -33.81 5.25
C MET A 276 1.28 -34.82 6.21
N ASP A 277 0.74 -34.34 7.34
CA ASP A 277 -0.02 -35.18 8.27
C ASP A 277 -1.28 -35.72 7.59
N GLN A 278 -1.39 -37.06 7.51
CA GLN A 278 -2.51 -37.76 6.88
C GLN A 278 -3.85 -37.43 7.54
N ALA A 279 -3.88 -37.18 8.86
CA ALA A 279 -5.11 -36.77 9.54
C ALA A 279 -5.59 -35.39 9.06
N LYS A 280 -4.66 -34.48 8.76
CA LYS A 280 -4.97 -33.16 8.22
C LYS A 280 -5.35 -33.23 6.74
N VAL A 281 -4.68 -34.08 5.96
CA VAL A 281 -5.05 -34.36 4.56
C VAL A 281 -6.46 -34.92 4.49
N GLN A 282 -6.81 -35.87 5.37
CA GLN A 282 -8.15 -36.44 5.44
C GLN A 282 -9.19 -35.37 5.82
N ALA A 283 -8.92 -34.54 6.83
CA ALA A 283 -9.80 -33.43 7.20
C ALA A 283 -10.02 -32.43 6.05
N ILE A 284 -9.01 -32.23 5.19
CA ILE A 284 -9.15 -31.40 3.99
C ILE A 284 -9.97 -32.14 2.93
N SER A 285 -9.74 -33.44 2.72
CA SER A 285 -10.51 -34.29 1.80
C SER A 285 -12.00 -34.33 2.17
N ASP A 286 -12.31 -34.33 3.47
CA ASP A 286 -13.69 -34.38 3.97
C ASP A 286 -14.30 -32.97 4.14
N TRP A 287 -13.53 -31.93 3.83
CA TRP A 287 -13.98 -30.54 4.01
C TRP A 287 -15.19 -30.25 3.12
N PRO A 288 -16.33 -29.80 3.69
CA PRO A 288 -17.53 -29.51 2.93
C PRO A 288 -17.35 -28.25 2.09
N GLU A 289 -18.17 -28.09 1.05
CA GLU A 289 -18.16 -26.89 0.24
C GLU A 289 -18.38 -25.64 1.13
N PRO A 290 -17.49 -24.64 1.10
CA PRO A 290 -17.65 -23.41 1.86
C PRO A 290 -18.94 -22.69 1.46
N SER A 291 -19.83 -22.43 2.44
CA SER A 291 -21.05 -21.63 2.25
C SER A 291 -20.88 -20.16 2.64
N SER A 292 -19.74 -19.77 3.21
CA SER A 292 -19.46 -18.40 3.62
C SER A 292 -18.00 -18.01 3.40
N VAL A 293 -17.74 -16.69 3.27
CA VAL A 293 -16.38 -16.12 3.20
C VAL A 293 -15.52 -16.57 4.39
N ARG A 294 -16.11 -16.72 5.59
CA ARG A 294 -15.39 -17.18 6.78
C ARG A 294 -14.96 -18.64 6.65
N ALA A 295 -15.84 -19.51 6.16
CA ALA A 295 -15.51 -20.91 5.90
C ALA A 295 -14.43 -21.05 4.81
N LEU A 296 -14.53 -20.25 3.74
CA LEU A 296 -13.55 -20.23 2.66
C LEU A 296 -12.18 -19.73 3.12
N ARG A 297 -12.12 -18.70 3.95
CA ARG A 297 -10.86 -18.24 4.59
C ARG A 297 -10.25 -19.32 5.47
N GLY A 298 -11.08 -20.07 6.20
CA GLY A 298 -10.63 -21.22 6.99
C GLY A 298 -9.96 -22.28 6.12
N PHE A 299 -10.63 -22.68 5.04
CA PHE A 299 -10.08 -23.66 4.08
C PHE A 299 -8.78 -23.17 3.43
N LEU A 300 -8.76 -21.96 2.87
CA LEU A 300 -7.58 -21.39 2.22
C LEU A 300 -6.43 -21.18 3.20
N GLY A 301 -6.71 -20.87 4.47
CA GLY A 301 -5.69 -20.78 5.51
C GLY A 301 -5.00 -22.12 5.76
N LEU A 302 -5.78 -23.20 5.87
CA LEU A 302 -5.24 -24.56 6.06
C LEU A 302 -4.53 -25.08 4.80
N ALA A 303 -5.13 -24.94 3.63
CA ALA A 303 -4.50 -25.32 2.37
C ALA A 303 -3.22 -24.50 2.09
N GLY A 304 -3.22 -23.22 2.48
CA GLY A 304 -2.09 -22.32 2.34
C GLY A 304 -0.91 -22.64 3.26
N TYR A 305 -1.16 -23.28 4.41
CA TYR A 305 -0.11 -23.83 5.28
C TYR A 305 0.75 -24.86 4.54
N TYR A 306 0.12 -25.68 3.71
CA TYR A 306 0.77 -26.74 2.93
C TYR A 306 1.18 -26.32 1.51
N ARG A 307 1.16 -25.01 1.18
CA ARG A 307 1.48 -24.51 -0.17
C ARG A 307 2.84 -24.99 -0.72
N ARG A 308 3.83 -25.22 0.16
CA ARG A 308 5.18 -25.69 -0.21
C ARG A 308 5.17 -27.08 -0.87
N PHE A 309 4.16 -27.89 -0.55
CA PHE A 309 3.96 -29.27 -0.99
C PHE A 309 3.09 -29.36 -2.26
N ILE A 310 2.49 -28.25 -2.68
CA ILE A 310 1.48 -28.22 -3.74
C ILE A 310 2.04 -27.47 -4.94
N GLN A 311 2.24 -28.23 -6.01
CA GLN A 311 2.49 -27.70 -7.33
C GLN A 311 1.31 -26.79 -7.75
N ASP A 312 1.60 -25.58 -8.25
CA ASP A 312 0.61 -24.59 -8.72
C ASP A 312 -0.43 -24.09 -7.73
N TYR A 313 -0.16 -24.19 -6.42
CA TYR A 313 -1.06 -23.68 -5.39
C TYR A 313 -1.63 -22.27 -5.70
N GLY A 314 -0.79 -21.32 -6.10
CA GLY A 314 -1.20 -19.94 -6.37
C GLY A 314 -2.17 -19.80 -7.55
N ILE A 315 -2.07 -20.68 -8.54
CA ILE A 315 -2.95 -20.72 -9.73
C ILE A 315 -4.24 -21.45 -9.36
N LEU A 316 -4.14 -22.63 -8.74
CA LEU A 316 -5.29 -23.42 -8.28
C LEU A 316 -6.16 -22.65 -7.28
N ALA A 317 -5.55 -21.87 -6.38
CA ALA A 317 -6.26 -21.08 -5.39
C ALA A 317 -6.76 -19.74 -5.93
N ALA A 318 -6.40 -19.32 -7.15
CA ALA A 318 -6.75 -18.00 -7.67
C ALA A 318 -8.27 -17.76 -7.78
N PRO A 319 -9.09 -18.70 -8.32
CA PRO A 319 -10.55 -18.55 -8.36
C PRO A 319 -11.16 -18.43 -6.96
N LEU A 320 -10.69 -19.24 -6.01
CA LEU A 320 -11.14 -19.21 -4.61
C LEU A 320 -10.73 -17.91 -3.90
N THR A 321 -9.53 -17.40 -4.18
CA THR A 321 -9.04 -16.14 -3.61
C THR A 321 -9.80 -14.93 -4.16
N LYS A 322 -10.32 -15.01 -5.40
CA LYS A 322 -11.17 -13.97 -6.00
C LYS A 322 -12.46 -13.78 -5.21
N LEU A 323 -13.04 -14.85 -4.65
CA LEU A 323 -14.24 -14.83 -3.81
C LEU A 323 -14.03 -14.13 -2.45
N LEU A 324 -12.77 -13.89 -2.04
CA LEU A 324 -12.46 -13.17 -0.80
C LEU A 324 -12.54 -11.64 -0.91
N LYS A 325 -12.71 -11.10 -2.12
CA LYS A 325 -12.91 -9.66 -2.35
C LYS A 325 -14.28 -9.22 -1.80
N LYS A 326 -14.40 -7.94 -1.46
CA LYS A 326 -15.62 -7.39 -0.82
C LYS A 326 -16.81 -7.50 -1.78
N ASP A 327 -17.95 -7.99 -1.28
CA ASP A 327 -19.23 -8.12 -1.99
C ASP A 327 -19.23 -9.05 -3.22
N THR A 328 -18.31 -10.03 -3.28
CA THR A 328 -18.14 -10.98 -4.42
C THR A 328 -18.31 -12.47 -4.07
N TYR A 329 -18.92 -12.81 -2.93
CA TYR A 329 -19.09 -14.22 -2.57
C TYR A 329 -20.25 -14.88 -3.34
N SER A 330 -19.92 -15.45 -4.50
CA SER A 330 -20.82 -16.30 -5.29
C SER A 330 -20.05 -17.57 -5.67
N TRP A 331 -20.51 -18.73 -5.24
CA TRP A 331 -19.84 -19.99 -5.57
C TRP A 331 -20.07 -20.34 -7.05
N SER A 332 -19.04 -20.17 -7.88
CA SER A 332 -19.11 -20.38 -9.32
C SER A 332 -18.64 -21.79 -9.71
N PRO A 333 -18.96 -22.28 -10.92
CA PRO A 333 -18.43 -23.55 -11.42
C PRO A 333 -16.89 -23.60 -11.42
N GLU A 334 -16.23 -22.47 -11.71
CA GLU A 334 -14.77 -22.37 -11.66
C GLU A 334 -14.23 -22.49 -10.23
N ALA A 335 -14.95 -21.94 -9.24
CA ALA A 335 -14.60 -22.09 -7.83
C ALA A 335 -14.78 -23.53 -7.35
N ALA A 336 -15.84 -24.22 -7.78
CA ALA A 336 -16.06 -25.64 -7.48
C ALA A 336 -14.93 -26.51 -8.06
N THR A 337 -14.55 -26.28 -9.32
CA THR A 337 -13.44 -26.98 -9.97
C THR A 337 -12.11 -26.70 -9.27
N ALA A 338 -11.83 -25.44 -8.91
CA ALA A 338 -10.64 -25.06 -8.16
C ALA A 338 -10.59 -25.73 -6.78
N PHE A 339 -11.72 -25.79 -6.07
CA PHE A 339 -11.85 -26.44 -4.76
C PHE A 339 -11.56 -27.94 -4.86
N ALA A 340 -12.17 -28.64 -5.82
CA ALA A 340 -11.92 -30.07 -6.04
C ALA A 340 -10.47 -30.35 -6.46
N ALA A 341 -9.90 -29.50 -7.32
CA ALA A 341 -8.51 -29.61 -7.76
C ALA A 341 -7.52 -29.44 -6.61
N LEU A 342 -7.75 -28.47 -5.71
CA LEU A 342 -6.95 -28.26 -4.51
C LEU A 342 -7.02 -29.45 -3.54
N LYS A 343 -8.21 -30.00 -3.30
CA LYS A 343 -8.36 -31.21 -2.48
C LYS A 343 -7.56 -32.37 -3.06
N LYS A 344 -7.69 -32.61 -4.37
CA LYS A 344 -6.95 -33.67 -5.08
C LYS A 344 -5.43 -33.47 -5.03
N ALA A 345 -4.95 -32.23 -5.17
CA ALA A 345 -3.53 -31.91 -5.10
C ALA A 345 -2.96 -32.16 -3.71
N LEU A 346 -3.69 -31.78 -2.65
CA LEU A 346 -3.33 -32.06 -1.26
C LEU A 346 -3.30 -33.56 -0.94
N SER A 347 -4.19 -34.36 -1.53
CA SER A 347 -4.22 -35.82 -1.31
C SER A 347 -3.11 -36.58 -2.04
N ARG A 348 -2.56 -36.04 -3.14
CA ARG A 348 -1.55 -36.72 -3.98
C ARG A 348 -0.15 -36.15 -3.83
N SER A 349 0.03 -35.21 -2.91
CA SER A 349 1.26 -34.45 -2.80
C SER A 349 2.46 -35.34 -2.41
N PRO A 350 3.63 -35.10 -3.02
CA PRO A 350 4.82 -35.91 -2.80
C PRO A 350 5.46 -35.63 -1.44
N VAL A 351 6.31 -36.56 -1.00
CA VAL A 351 7.27 -36.32 0.08
C VAL A 351 8.29 -35.30 -0.42
N LEU A 352 8.51 -34.22 0.34
CA LEU A 352 9.53 -33.23 0.04
C LEU A 352 10.85 -33.65 0.67
N GLN A 353 11.93 -33.53 -0.10
CA GLN A 353 13.27 -33.78 0.38
C GLN A 353 13.71 -32.68 1.36
N LEU A 354 14.45 -33.06 2.40
CA LEU A 354 15.11 -32.12 3.31
C LEU A 354 16.34 -31.48 2.64
N PRO A 355 16.55 -30.15 2.76
CA PRO A 355 17.58 -29.42 2.01
C PRO A 355 19.01 -29.73 2.46
N ASP A 356 19.88 -30.07 1.52
CA ASP A 356 21.33 -30.23 1.69
C ASP A 356 22.11 -28.94 1.44
N PHE A 357 22.47 -28.20 2.47
CA PHE A 357 23.30 -27.00 2.28
C PHE A 357 24.73 -27.27 1.80
N THR A 358 25.17 -28.54 1.70
CA THR A 358 26.47 -28.93 1.12
C THR A 358 26.41 -29.21 -0.39
N LEU A 359 25.21 -29.35 -0.96
CA LEU A 359 25.00 -29.60 -2.39
C LEU A 359 24.46 -28.34 -3.09
N PRO A 360 24.77 -28.13 -4.38
CA PRO A 360 24.24 -27.01 -5.12
C PRO A 360 22.72 -27.16 -5.33
N PHE A 361 22.00 -26.04 -5.25
CA PHE A 361 20.56 -26.01 -5.51
C PHE A 361 20.28 -25.87 -7.02
N THR A 362 19.16 -26.45 -7.47
CA THR A 362 18.61 -26.19 -8.81
C THR A 362 17.23 -25.57 -8.68
N VAL A 363 17.00 -24.49 -9.42
CA VAL A 363 15.75 -23.76 -9.52
C VAL A 363 15.20 -23.91 -10.92
N GLU A 364 14.11 -24.66 -11.09
CA GLU A 364 13.39 -24.79 -12.35
C GLU A 364 12.24 -23.79 -12.36
N CYS A 365 12.26 -22.84 -13.29
CA CYS A 365 11.27 -21.76 -13.40
C CYS A 365 10.53 -21.80 -14.74
N ASP A 366 9.27 -21.39 -14.71
CA ASP A 366 8.43 -21.17 -15.89
C ASP A 366 7.38 -20.07 -15.62
N ALA A 367 7.01 -19.29 -16.64
CA ALA A 367 6.04 -18.21 -16.56
C ALA A 367 5.08 -18.15 -17.76
N SER A 368 3.78 -18.33 -17.50
CA SER A 368 2.73 -18.17 -18.51
C SER A 368 2.02 -16.83 -18.42
N ALA A 369 0.96 -16.69 -19.22
CA ALA A 369 0.06 -15.55 -19.15
C ALA A 369 -0.77 -15.55 -17.86
N SER A 370 -1.01 -16.73 -17.27
CA SER A 370 -1.86 -16.93 -16.09
C SER A 370 -1.07 -16.94 -14.78
N GLY A 371 0.14 -17.50 -14.75
CA GLY A 371 0.90 -17.71 -13.51
C GLY A 371 2.41 -17.81 -13.68
N PHE A 372 3.11 -17.68 -12.57
CA PHE A 372 4.51 -18.04 -12.39
C PHE A 372 4.57 -19.35 -11.61
N GLY A 373 5.37 -20.30 -12.08
CA GLY A 373 5.66 -21.56 -11.40
C GLY A 373 7.17 -21.72 -11.22
N ALA A 374 7.59 -22.27 -10.10
CA ALA A 374 8.97 -22.71 -9.92
C ALA A 374 9.06 -23.89 -8.96
N VAL A 375 10.11 -24.69 -9.12
CA VAL A 375 10.46 -25.79 -8.21
C VAL A 375 11.92 -25.63 -7.77
N LEU A 376 12.14 -25.72 -6.46
CA LEU A 376 13.46 -25.84 -5.85
C LEU A 376 13.72 -27.32 -5.59
N HIS A 377 14.83 -27.84 -6.09
CA HIS A 377 15.18 -29.25 -5.94
C HIS A 377 16.70 -29.46 -5.86
N GLN A 378 17.09 -30.62 -5.34
CA GLN A 378 18.46 -31.11 -5.34
C GLN A 378 18.49 -32.53 -5.89
N GLY A 379 19.22 -32.75 -6.99
CA GLY A 379 19.10 -34.00 -7.73
C GLY A 379 17.71 -34.15 -8.35
N SER A 380 17.05 -35.29 -8.14
CA SER A 380 15.76 -35.64 -8.74
C SER A 380 14.54 -35.28 -7.89
N GLU A 381 14.70 -34.95 -6.61
CA GLU A 381 13.57 -34.78 -5.69
C GLU A 381 13.32 -33.31 -5.29
N PRO A 382 12.04 -32.89 -5.22
CA PRO A 382 11.68 -31.51 -4.89
C PRO A 382 11.85 -31.21 -3.41
N ILE A 383 12.40 -30.03 -3.12
CA ILE A 383 12.50 -29.45 -1.77
C ILE A 383 11.30 -28.54 -1.49
N ALA A 384 10.91 -27.73 -2.49
CA ALA A 384 9.80 -26.79 -2.34
C ALA A 384 9.20 -26.38 -3.69
N TYR A 385 7.88 -26.22 -3.73
CA TYR A 385 7.16 -25.62 -4.85
C TYR A 385 6.85 -24.13 -4.59
N PHE A 386 6.97 -23.32 -5.62
CA PHE A 386 6.58 -21.91 -5.62
C PHE A 386 5.62 -21.64 -6.78
N SER A 387 4.52 -20.94 -6.49
CA SER A 387 3.59 -20.51 -7.53
C SER A 387 2.90 -19.21 -7.17
N ARG A 388 2.67 -18.34 -8.16
CA ARG A 388 1.92 -17.09 -8.00
C ARG A 388 1.16 -16.72 -9.27
N PRO A 389 -0.08 -16.20 -9.15
CA PRO A 389 -0.79 -15.67 -10.31
C PRO A 389 -0.13 -14.37 -10.82
N VAL A 390 -0.19 -14.16 -12.13
CA VAL A 390 0.28 -12.92 -12.77
C VAL A 390 -0.73 -11.79 -12.50
N PRO A 391 -0.32 -10.64 -11.94
CA PRO A 391 -1.21 -9.48 -11.81
C PRO A 391 -1.69 -8.98 -13.18
N ALA A 392 -2.93 -8.51 -13.30
CA ALA A 392 -3.54 -8.10 -14.57
C ALA A 392 -2.71 -7.06 -15.39
N HIS A 393 -1.96 -6.19 -14.71
CA HIS A 393 -1.09 -5.22 -15.39
C HIS A 393 0.21 -5.84 -15.94
N MET A 394 0.64 -6.98 -15.39
CA MET A 394 1.83 -7.73 -15.84
C MET A 394 1.49 -8.77 -16.92
N ALA A 395 0.21 -9.13 -17.09
CA ALA A 395 -0.23 -10.10 -18.09
C ALA A 395 0.05 -9.64 -19.53
N LYS A 396 0.10 -8.31 -19.76
CA LYS A 396 0.41 -7.70 -21.06
C LYS A 396 1.91 -7.57 -21.35
N LEU A 397 2.78 -7.94 -20.40
CA LEU A 397 4.23 -7.85 -20.60
C LEU A 397 4.70 -8.93 -21.58
N ALA A 398 5.80 -8.64 -22.28
CA ALA A 398 6.42 -9.59 -23.19
C ALA A 398 6.80 -10.88 -22.44
N ALA A 399 6.82 -12.02 -23.15
CA ALA A 399 7.15 -13.32 -22.56
C ALA A 399 8.48 -13.27 -21.80
N TYR A 400 9.53 -12.70 -22.40
CA TYR A 400 10.84 -12.51 -21.74
C TYR A 400 10.74 -11.78 -20.39
N GLU A 401 9.96 -10.70 -20.31
CA GLU A 401 9.81 -9.93 -19.08
C GLU A 401 9.01 -10.70 -18.02
N ARG A 402 8.00 -11.48 -18.44
CA ARG A 402 7.25 -12.36 -17.52
C ARG A 402 8.15 -13.46 -16.97
N GLU A 403 8.92 -14.13 -17.82
CA GLU A 403 9.90 -15.15 -17.43
C GLU A 403 10.93 -14.59 -16.44
N LEU A 404 11.52 -13.42 -16.76
CA LEU A 404 12.46 -12.74 -15.87
C LEU A 404 11.83 -12.41 -14.51
N ILE A 405 10.59 -11.91 -14.49
CA ILE A 405 9.87 -11.60 -13.25
C ILE A 405 9.58 -12.87 -12.44
N GLY A 406 9.19 -13.96 -13.10
CA GLY A 406 8.96 -15.27 -12.49
C GLY A 406 10.22 -15.78 -11.78
N LEU A 407 11.33 -15.83 -12.52
CA LEU A 407 12.65 -16.20 -12.02
C LEU A 407 13.07 -15.35 -10.81
N VAL A 408 13.00 -14.02 -10.92
CA VAL A 408 13.39 -13.11 -9.83
C VAL A 408 12.52 -13.33 -8.60
N LYS A 409 11.22 -13.58 -8.77
CA LYS A 409 10.31 -13.85 -7.65
C LYS A 409 10.63 -15.18 -6.96
N ALA A 410 10.94 -16.23 -7.73
CA ALA A 410 11.32 -17.53 -7.20
C ALA A 410 12.65 -17.43 -6.41
N VAL A 411 13.69 -16.84 -7.01
CA VAL A 411 15.00 -16.66 -6.36
C VAL A 411 14.88 -15.82 -5.08
N ARG A 412 14.07 -14.75 -5.09
CA ARG A 412 13.83 -13.96 -3.89
C ARG A 412 13.03 -14.70 -2.82
N HIS A 413 12.08 -15.56 -3.23
CA HIS A 413 11.31 -16.37 -2.30
C HIS A 413 12.22 -17.35 -1.56
N TRP A 414 13.14 -18.00 -2.28
CA TRP A 414 14.12 -18.94 -1.75
C TRP A 414 15.46 -18.29 -1.40
N ARG A 415 15.48 -16.98 -1.17
CA ARG A 415 16.69 -16.28 -0.70
C ARG A 415 17.34 -16.97 0.50
N PRO A 416 16.61 -17.48 1.53
CA PRO A 416 17.24 -18.20 2.64
C PRO A 416 18.03 -19.46 2.23
N TYR A 417 17.65 -20.12 1.14
CA TYR A 417 18.36 -21.31 0.62
C TYR A 417 19.52 -20.95 -0.32
N LEU A 418 19.32 -19.92 -1.15
CA LEU A 418 20.18 -19.61 -2.30
C LEU A 418 21.24 -18.54 -2.00
N TRP A 419 21.09 -17.77 -0.93
CA TRP A 419 22.01 -16.68 -0.63
C TRP A 419 23.34 -17.20 -0.11
N GLY A 420 24.44 -16.85 -0.76
CA GLY A 420 25.80 -17.28 -0.38
C GLY A 420 26.20 -18.68 -0.88
N THR A 421 25.34 -19.35 -1.64
CA THR A 421 25.62 -20.64 -2.28
C THR A 421 25.54 -20.50 -3.81
N LYS A 422 26.34 -21.29 -4.53
CA LYS A 422 26.24 -21.36 -5.99
C LYS A 422 25.08 -22.26 -6.39
N PHE A 423 24.20 -21.78 -7.27
CA PHE A 423 23.04 -22.55 -7.74
C PHE A 423 22.83 -22.44 -9.25
N THR A 424 22.03 -23.36 -9.78
CA THR A 424 21.68 -23.41 -11.21
C THR A 424 20.22 -23.03 -11.38
N VAL A 425 19.94 -22.11 -12.31
CA VAL A 425 18.58 -21.80 -12.75
C VAL A 425 18.33 -22.46 -14.09
N ARG A 426 17.25 -23.22 -14.20
CA ARG A 426 16.79 -23.85 -15.44
C ARG A 426 15.51 -23.17 -15.92
N THR A 427 15.50 -22.81 -17.18
CA THR A 427 14.37 -22.15 -17.84
C THR A 427 14.23 -22.64 -19.28
N ASP A 428 13.00 -22.65 -19.78
CA ASP A 428 12.65 -22.92 -21.17
C ASP A 428 12.77 -21.68 -22.07
N HIS A 429 13.14 -20.53 -21.52
CA HIS A 429 13.32 -19.31 -22.27
C HIS A 429 14.80 -19.08 -22.62
N TYR A 430 15.19 -19.45 -23.84
CA TYR A 430 16.59 -19.39 -24.31
C TYR A 430 17.28 -18.04 -24.07
N SER A 431 16.56 -16.93 -24.28
CA SER A 431 17.11 -15.58 -24.11
C SER A 431 17.58 -15.27 -22.68
N LEU A 432 17.04 -15.95 -21.66
CA LEU A 432 17.46 -15.79 -20.26
C LEU A 432 18.80 -16.48 -19.96
N LYS A 433 19.26 -17.41 -20.80
CA LYS A 433 20.59 -18.01 -20.68
C LYS A 433 21.70 -16.95 -20.63
N HIS A 434 21.53 -15.90 -21.42
CA HIS A 434 22.50 -14.80 -21.53
C HIS A 434 22.17 -13.62 -20.60
N LEU A 435 21.33 -13.82 -19.58
CA LEU A 435 20.89 -12.73 -18.69
C LEU A 435 22.04 -11.94 -18.05
N LEU A 436 23.13 -12.62 -17.70
CA LEU A 436 24.31 -12.01 -17.07
C LEU A 436 25.26 -11.35 -18.09
N ASP A 437 25.23 -11.81 -19.35
CA ASP A 437 26.10 -11.32 -20.43
C ASP A 437 25.43 -10.19 -21.25
N GLN A 438 24.11 -10.05 -21.15
CA GLN A 438 23.33 -9.10 -21.93
C GLN A 438 23.49 -7.66 -21.43
N ARG A 439 23.67 -6.73 -22.37
CA ARG A 439 23.57 -5.29 -22.10
C ARG A 439 22.12 -4.93 -21.81
N LEU A 440 21.81 -4.66 -20.54
CA LEU A 440 20.49 -4.21 -20.09
C LEU A 440 20.09 -2.91 -20.83
N SER A 441 18.94 -2.93 -21.50
CA SER A 441 18.49 -1.83 -22.36
C SER A 441 17.17 -1.20 -21.93
N THR A 442 16.31 -1.95 -21.25
CA THR A 442 14.99 -1.46 -20.81
C THR A 442 14.95 -1.18 -19.30
N ILE A 443 14.20 -0.16 -18.89
CA ILE A 443 14.01 0.20 -17.48
C ILE A 443 13.45 -0.97 -16.64
N PRO A 444 12.47 -1.77 -17.13
CA PRO A 444 12.02 -2.96 -16.43
C PRO A 444 13.13 -4.00 -16.23
N GLN A 445 13.96 -4.27 -17.25
CA GLN A 445 15.12 -5.17 -17.13
C GLN A 445 16.08 -4.69 -16.04
N HIS A 446 16.48 -3.42 -16.04
CA HIS A 446 17.33 -2.85 -15.00
C HIS A 446 16.74 -3.04 -13.60
N THR A 447 15.41 -2.87 -13.45
CA THR A 447 14.71 -2.97 -12.17
C THR A 447 14.65 -4.40 -11.63
N TRP A 448 14.52 -5.39 -12.51
CA TRP A 448 14.36 -6.80 -12.10
C TRP A 448 15.70 -7.52 -11.98
N VAL A 449 16.63 -7.28 -12.89
CA VAL A 449 17.98 -7.89 -12.85
C VAL A 449 18.77 -7.39 -11.64
N SER A 450 18.65 -6.12 -11.26
CA SER A 450 19.35 -5.59 -10.08
C SER A 450 18.98 -6.30 -8.78
N LYS A 451 17.83 -6.99 -8.72
CA LYS A 451 17.38 -7.77 -7.56
C LYS A 451 18.05 -9.14 -7.45
N LEU A 452 18.72 -9.58 -8.52
CA LEU A 452 19.53 -10.81 -8.56
C LEU A 452 21.00 -10.52 -8.21
N PHE A 453 21.40 -9.25 -8.08
CA PHE A 453 22.76 -8.92 -7.67
C PHE A 453 23.02 -9.39 -6.23
N GLY A 454 24.19 -10.02 -6.04
CA GLY A 454 24.58 -10.66 -4.78
C GLY A 454 24.28 -12.16 -4.70
N PHE A 455 23.55 -12.72 -5.67
CA PHE A 455 23.41 -14.17 -5.85
C PHE A 455 24.46 -14.69 -6.83
N ASP A 456 25.02 -15.87 -6.55
CA ASP A 456 25.94 -16.58 -7.46
C ASP A 456 25.18 -17.72 -8.16
N PHE A 457 24.88 -17.54 -9.44
CA PHE A 457 24.12 -18.52 -10.20
C PHE A 457 24.48 -18.57 -11.68
N GLN A 458 24.18 -19.71 -12.29
CA GLN A 458 24.26 -19.91 -13.74
C GLN A 458 22.88 -20.21 -14.31
N VAL A 459 22.59 -19.73 -15.52
CA VAL A 459 21.32 -20.01 -16.21
C VAL A 459 21.55 -21.06 -17.29
N GLU A 460 20.87 -22.20 -17.16
CA GLU A 460 20.83 -23.30 -18.12
C GLU A 460 19.51 -23.27 -18.90
N TYR A 461 19.61 -23.33 -20.23
CA TYR A 461 18.43 -23.53 -21.06
C TYR A 461 18.05 -25.01 -21.08
N ARG A 462 16.79 -25.33 -20.79
CA ARG A 462 16.20 -26.64 -21.03
C ARG A 462 14.97 -26.51 -21.92
N PRO A 463 14.90 -27.23 -23.05
CA PRO A 463 13.72 -27.18 -23.90
C PRO A 463 12.48 -27.65 -23.13
N GLY A 464 11.32 -27.04 -23.39
CA GLY A 464 10.08 -27.25 -22.59
C GLY A 464 9.66 -28.71 -22.44
N ASN A 465 9.89 -29.54 -23.47
CA ASN A 465 9.66 -30.98 -23.43
C ASN A 465 10.50 -31.75 -22.39
N ALA A 466 11.65 -31.20 -21.99
CA ALA A 466 12.51 -31.71 -20.93
C ALA A 466 12.33 -30.97 -19.59
N ASN A 467 11.50 -29.92 -19.57
CA ASN A 467 11.13 -29.11 -18.42
C ASN A 467 9.69 -29.41 -17.97
N ILE A 468 9.28 -30.68 -18.01
CA ILE A 468 7.89 -31.14 -17.83
C ILE A 468 7.28 -30.61 -16.52
N VAL A 469 8.08 -30.56 -15.45
CA VAL A 469 7.61 -30.13 -14.13
C VAL A 469 7.28 -28.65 -14.11
N ALA A 470 8.06 -27.80 -14.79
CA ALA A 470 7.83 -26.36 -14.86
C ALA A 470 6.84 -25.99 -15.98
N ASP A 471 6.92 -26.59 -17.17
CA ASP A 471 6.03 -26.39 -18.33
C ASP A 471 4.56 -26.71 -18.01
N ALA A 472 4.33 -27.75 -17.19
CA ALA A 472 3.00 -28.07 -16.66
C ALA A 472 2.45 -26.99 -15.71
N LEU A 473 3.30 -26.16 -15.09
CA LEU A 473 2.91 -25.10 -14.14
C LEU A 473 2.27 -23.90 -14.86
N SER A 474 2.71 -23.64 -16.08
CA SER A 474 2.38 -22.41 -16.78
C SER A 474 1.25 -22.61 -17.80
N ARG A 475 1.23 -23.74 -18.52
CA ARG A 475 0.32 -23.98 -19.67
C ARG A 475 -0.93 -24.78 -19.33
N ARG A 476 -1.82 -24.24 -18.49
CA ARG A 476 -3.07 -24.93 -18.15
C ARG A 476 -4.35 -24.18 -18.50
N ASP A 477 -4.42 -23.57 -19.69
CA ASP A 477 -5.63 -23.13 -20.40
C ASP A 477 -5.28 -22.56 -21.80
N GLU A 478 -4.76 -23.39 -22.72
CA GLU A 478 -4.78 -23.05 -24.15
C GLU A 478 -5.77 -24.01 -24.85
N GLU A 479 -7.07 -23.71 -24.78
CA GLU A 479 -7.99 -24.30 -25.74
C GLU A 479 -7.69 -23.74 -27.13
N PRO A 480 -7.59 -24.59 -28.18
CA PRO A 480 -7.43 -24.12 -29.54
C PRO A 480 -8.76 -23.53 -30.02
N SER A 481 -8.91 -22.21 -29.92
CA SER A 481 -10.03 -21.52 -30.55
C SER A 481 -9.83 -21.50 -32.06
N LEU A 482 -10.68 -22.24 -32.80
CA LEU A 482 -10.87 -22.04 -34.24
C LEU A 482 -11.32 -20.59 -34.47
N HIS A 483 -10.45 -19.79 -35.08
CA HIS A 483 -10.77 -18.42 -35.45
C HIS A 483 -11.50 -18.40 -36.78
N ALA A 484 -12.68 -17.80 -36.82
CA ALA A 484 -13.35 -17.42 -38.05
C ALA A 484 -12.45 -16.40 -38.81
N LEU A 485 -12.12 -16.72 -40.06
CA LEU A 485 -11.52 -15.76 -41.00
C LEU A 485 -12.61 -14.76 -41.41
N SER A 486 -12.61 -13.63 -40.72
CA SER A 486 -13.36 -12.44 -41.13
C SER A 486 -12.38 -11.49 -41.82
N SER A 487 -12.66 -11.12 -43.06
CA SER A 487 -11.98 -10.00 -43.71
C SER A 487 -12.82 -8.73 -43.51
N PRO A 488 -12.22 -7.63 -43.03
CA PRO A 488 -12.92 -6.37 -42.98
C PRO A 488 -13.10 -5.82 -44.40
N SER A 489 -14.33 -5.52 -44.81
CA SER A 489 -14.58 -4.60 -45.93
C SER A 489 -14.57 -3.17 -45.39
N PHE A 490 -13.99 -2.26 -46.16
CA PHE A 490 -13.82 -0.87 -45.74
C PHE A 490 -14.35 0.04 -46.84
N ALA A 491 -15.59 0.50 -46.70
CA ALA A 491 -16.25 1.41 -47.65
C ALA A 491 -15.37 2.62 -48.01
N PHE A 492 -14.60 3.14 -47.06
CA PHE A 492 -13.65 4.24 -47.27
C PHE A 492 -12.64 3.97 -48.41
N TYR A 493 -12.09 2.75 -48.50
CA TYR A 493 -11.14 2.41 -49.56
C TYR A 493 -11.84 2.16 -50.88
N ASP A 494 -13.06 1.61 -50.86
CA ASP A 494 -13.87 1.41 -52.07
C ASP A 494 -14.24 2.76 -52.71
N ASP A 495 -14.68 3.73 -51.90
CA ASP A 495 -15.01 5.09 -52.36
C ASP A 495 -13.76 5.85 -52.84
N LEU A 496 -12.61 5.65 -52.19
CA LEU A 496 -11.35 6.25 -52.62
C LEU A 496 -10.87 5.71 -53.97
N ARG A 497 -11.12 4.43 -54.31
CA ARG A 497 -10.81 3.89 -55.65
C ARG A 497 -11.62 4.58 -56.73
N VAL A 498 -12.88 4.91 -56.45
CA VAL A 498 -13.74 5.68 -57.37
C VAL A 498 -13.16 7.10 -57.57
N GLU A 499 -12.77 7.78 -56.50
CA GLU A 499 -12.15 9.12 -56.62
C GLU A 499 -10.83 9.08 -57.40
N VAL A 500 -9.97 8.08 -57.18
CA VAL A 500 -8.71 7.94 -57.93
C VAL A 500 -8.96 7.75 -59.42
N ALA A 501 -10.05 7.09 -59.82
CA ALA A 501 -10.40 6.88 -61.22
C ALA A 501 -10.94 8.14 -61.91
N GLU A 502 -11.73 8.96 -61.21
CA GLU A 502 -12.51 10.04 -61.81
C GLU A 502 -11.97 11.46 -61.52
N HIS A 503 -11.17 11.65 -60.46
CA HIS A 503 -10.82 12.98 -59.99
C HIS A 503 -9.66 13.60 -60.80
N PRO A 504 -9.79 14.87 -61.27
CA PRO A 504 -8.80 15.53 -62.14
C PRO A 504 -7.38 15.58 -61.58
N ALA A 505 -7.23 15.59 -60.26
CA ALA A 505 -5.92 15.58 -59.59
C ALA A 505 -5.08 14.32 -59.86
N TYR A 506 -5.66 13.26 -60.41
CA TYR A 506 -4.96 12.02 -60.80
C TYR A 506 -4.77 11.88 -62.31
N ALA A 507 -5.31 12.80 -63.13
CA ALA A 507 -5.27 12.70 -64.60
C ALA A 507 -3.84 12.63 -65.15
N ASP A 508 -2.93 13.46 -64.62
CA ASP A 508 -1.51 13.45 -65.01
C ASP A 508 -0.80 12.14 -64.63
N LEU A 509 -1.15 11.56 -63.47
CA LEU A 509 -0.60 10.28 -63.01
C LEU A 509 -1.13 9.11 -63.85
N HIS A 510 -2.39 9.14 -64.25
CA HIS A 510 -2.97 8.18 -65.20
C HIS A 510 -2.34 8.28 -66.59
N ALA A 511 -2.08 9.50 -67.07
CA ALA A 511 -1.37 9.71 -68.34
C ALA A 511 0.08 9.18 -68.30
N GLN A 512 0.79 9.39 -67.18
CA GLN A 512 2.15 8.87 -66.97
C GLN A 512 2.17 7.34 -66.79
N LEU A 513 1.16 6.76 -66.14
CA LEU A 513 0.98 5.31 -66.04
C LEU A 513 0.74 4.69 -67.43
N ALA A 514 -0.15 5.29 -68.25
CA ALA A 514 -0.40 4.85 -69.62
C ALA A 514 0.83 4.96 -70.53
N ALA A 515 1.67 5.98 -70.31
CA ALA A 515 2.93 6.18 -71.02
C ALA A 515 4.12 5.42 -70.41
N ALA A 516 3.92 4.61 -69.36
CA ALA A 516 4.97 3.89 -68.63
C ALA A 516 6.15 4.76 -68.15
N THR A 517 5.88 6.03 -67.81
CA THR A 517 6.87 7.04 -67.41
C THR A 517 6.69 7.48 -65.95
N LEU A 518 6.12 6.62 -65.11
CA LEU A 518 5.93 6.92 -63.68
C LEU A 518 7.27 7.26 -62.99
N PRO A 519 7.35 8.38 -62.25
CA PRO A 519 8.58 8.78 -61.58
C PRO A 519 9.03 7.75 -60.53
N THR A 520 10.34 7.68 -60.27
CA THR A 520 10.91 6.77 -59.27
C THR A 520 10.27 6.96 -57.88
N GLY A 521 9.81 5.86 -57.30
CA GLY A 521 9.10 5.85 -56.01
C GLY A 521 7.57 5.95 -56.12
N TRP A 522 7.00 6.00 -57.32
CA TRP A 522 5.57 5.87 -57.56
C TRP A 522 5.21 4.49 -58.09
N ASP A 523 4.10 3.94 -57.61
CA ASP A 523 3.57 2.64 -58.03
C ASP A 523 2.03 2.68 -58.05
N TYR A 524 1.40 1.81 -58.85
CA TYR A 524 -0.06 1.71 -58.94
C TYR A 524 -0.51 0.32 -58.53
N THR A 525 -1.10 0.22 -57.34
CA THR A 525 -1.49 -1.06 -56.72
C THR A 525 -2.93 -1.00 -56.21
N ASP A 526 -3.72 -2.03 -56.51
CA ASP A 526 -5.10 -2.21 -56.05
C ASP A 526 -6.03 -0.98 -56.26
N GLY A 527 -5.87 -0.28 -57.39
CA GLY A 527 -6.66 0.90 -57.73
C GLY A 527 -6.17 2.22 -57.11
N PHE A 528 -4.99 2.23 -56.47
CA PHE A 528 -4.41 3.41 -55.83
C PHE A 528 -3.04 3.77 -56.41
N PHE A 529 -2.78 5.06 -56.58
CA PHE A 529 -1.40 5.55 -56.71
C PHE A 529 -0.74 5.57 -55.35
N THR A 530 0.42 4.95 -55.23
CA THR A 530 1.25 4.96 -54.03
C THR A 530 2.58 5.65 -54.28
N LYS A 531 3.04 6.44 -53.29
CA LYS A 531 4.34 7.09 -53.30
C LYS A 531 5.15 6.61 -52.11
N ASN A 532 6.26 5.92 -52.35
CA ASN A 532 7.07 5.23 -51.32
C ASN A 532 6.22 4.30 -50.43
N ALA A 533 5.40 3.45 -51.05
CA ALA A 533 4.50 2.49 -50.40
C ALA A 533 3.37 3.10 -49.54
N ARG A 534 2.93 4.33 -49.83
CA ARG A 534 1.82 5.02 -49.15
C ARG A 534 0.82 5.57 -50.16
N ILE A 535 -0.48 5.44 -49.88
CA ILE A 535 -1.55 5.89 -50.79
C ILE A 535 -1.49 7.41 -50.95
N PHE A 536 -1.41 7.87 -52.20
CA PHE A 536 -1.36 9.29 -52.53
C PHE A 536 -2.77 9.89 -52.59
N LEU A 537 -3.01 10.93 -51.80
CA LEU A 537 -4.25 11.72 -51.87
C LEU A 537 -3.99 12.98 -52.69
N GLY A 538 -4.76 13.17 -53.76
CA GLY A 538 -4.65 14.32 -54.66
C GLY A 538 -5.00 15.65 -53.96
N SER A 539 -4.47 16.75 -54.48
CA SER A 539 -4.83 18.08 -54.00
C SER A 539 -6.33 18.33 -54.21
N GLY A 540 -7.07 18.53 -53.11
CA GLY A 540 -8.52 18.74 -53.12
C GLY A 540 -9.37 17.50 -52.82
N SER A 541 -8.75 16.34 -52.54
CA SER A 541 -9.47 15.10 -52.20
C SER A 541 -10.40 15.27 -51.01
N ALA A 542 -11.67 14.86 -51.15
CA ALA A 542 -12.67 14.91 -50.09
C ALA A 542 -12.31 13.96 -48.92
N PHE A 543 -11.58 12.88 -49.22
CA PHE A 543 -11.12 11.90 -48.24
C PHE A 543 -9.96 12.39 -47.37
N THR A 544 -9.32 13.53 -47.71
CA THR A 544 -8.28 14.15 -46.87
C THR A 544 -8.82 14.49 -45.48
N SER A 545 -10.01 15.09 -45.42
CA SER A 545 -10.66 15.46 -44.16
C SER A 545 -11.09 14.23 -43.35
N ALA A 546 -11.62 13.21 -44.02
CA ALA A 546 -12.02 11.95 -43.39
C ALA A 546 -10.80 11.17 -42.84
N ALA A 547 -9.70 11.10 -43.59
CA ALA A 547 -8.45 10.47 -43.14
C ALA A 547 -7.84 11.21 -41.94
N LEU A 548 -7.90 12.54 -41.93
CA LEU A 548 -7.48 13.37 -40.80
C LEU A 548 -8.35 13.14 -39.56
N GLN A 549 -9.68 13.12 -39.72
CA GLN A 549 -10.62 12.86 -38.64
C GLN A 549 -10.43 11.45 -38.07
N PHE A 550 -10.17 10.43 -38.90
CA PHE A 550 -9.88 9.08 -38.45
C PHE A 550 -8.56 9.01 -37.66
N ALA A 551 -7.47 9.55 -38.22
CA ALA A 551 -6.16 9.52 -37.56
C ALA A 551 -6.15 10.31 -36.23
N HIS A 552 -6.91 11.41 -36.16
CA HIS A 552 -6.99 12.26 -34.98
C HIS A 552 -8.02 11.78 -33.93
N GLY A 553 -9.21 11.36 -34.37
CA GLY A 553 -10.37 11.06 -33.53
C GLY A 553 -10.21 9.86 -32.60
N MET A 554 -9.29 8.94 -32.89
CA MET A 554 -9.03 7.76 -32.05
C MET A 554 -8.42 8.08 -30.67
N GLY A 555 -7.92 9.29 -30.44
CA GLY A 555 -7.30 9.62 -29.15
C GLY A 555 -6.80 11.05 -29.00
N HIS A 556 -7.04 11.91 -29.99
CA HIS A 556 -6.66 13.31 -29.97
C HIS A 556 -5.18 13.50 -29.61
N GLU A 557 -4.26 12.69 -30.13
CA GLU A 557 -2.90 12.57 -29.57
C GLU A 557 -1.94 13.74 -29.87
N GLY A 558 -2.35 14.72 -30.69
CA GLY A 558 -1.56 15.90 -31.02
C GLY A 558 -0.85 15.76 -32.37
N VAL A 559 -0.28 16.87 -32.85
CA VAL A 559 0.16 17.02 -34.25
C VAL A 559 1.13 15.92 -34.69
N GLU A 560 2.21 15.67 -33.95
CA GLU A 560 3.25 14.71 -34.38
C GLU A 560 2.75 13.28 -34.47
N LYS A 561 1.96 12.84 -33.48
CA LYS A 561 1.40 11.49 -33.45
C LYS A 561 0.30 11.30 -34.49
N THR A 562 -0.57 12.30 -34.67
CA THR A 562 -1.57 12.30 -35.76
C THR A 562 -0.88 12.25 -37.12
N LEU A 563 0.21 12.99 -37.31
CA LEU A 563 1.00 12.99 -38.53
C LEU A 563 1.75 11.68 -38.76
N HIS A 564 2.28 11.05 -37.71
CA HIS A 564 2.92 9.74 -37.79
C HIS A 564 1.93 8.64 -38.23
N ARG A 565 0.73 8.62 -37.62
CA ARG A 565 -0.34 7.70 -38.00
C ARG A 565 -0.84 7.94 -39.43
N LEU A 566 -1.04 9.20 -39.80
CA LEU A 566 -1.48 9.54 -41.16
C LEU A 566 -0.44 9.08 -42.20
N ARG A 567 0.86 9.27 -41.90
CA ARG A 567 1.97 8.83 -42.74
C ARG A 567 2.19 7.32 -42.80
N SER A 568 1.53 6.51 -41.98
CA SER A 568 1.65 5.06 -42.15
C SER A 568 0.95 4.61 -43.43
N ASN A 569 -0.16 5.25 -43.78
CA ASN A 569 -1.06 4.77 -44.84
C ASN A 569 -1.23 5.78 -46.00
N PHE A 570 -1.15 7.10 -45.73
CA PHE A 570 -1.46 8.15 -46.70
C PHE A 570 -0.33 9.17 -46.89
N THR A 571 -0.27 9.79 -48.06
CA THR A 571 0.64 10.89 -48.37
C THR A 571 0.00 11.92 -49.31
N PHE A 572 0.16 13.20 -49.01
CA PHE A 572 -0.31 14.30 -49.86
C PHE A 572 0.52 15.57 -49.62
N SER A 573 0.30 16.62 -50.42
CA SER A 573 1.04 17.89 -50.30
C SER A 573 0.70 18.62 -48.99
N ASP A 574 1.70 19.21 -48.33
CA ASP A 574 1.52 20.02 -47.11
C ASP A 574 0.82 19.34 -45.92
N MET A 575 0.91 18.01 -45.80
CA MET A 575 0.34 17.22 -44.68
C MET A 575 0.56 17.83 -43.30
N LYS A 576 1.76 18.38 -43.05
CA LYS A 576 2.08 18.98 -41.75
C LYS A 576 1.21 20.19 -41.44
N LYS A 577 0.98 21.05 -42.44
CA LYS A 577 0.15 22.26 -42.30
C LYS A 577 -1.31 21.89 -42.06
N PHE A 578 -1.85 20.97 -42.86
CA PHE A 578 -3.23 20.46 -42.70
C PHE A 578 -3.47 19.81 -41.33
N VAL A 579 -2.56 18.96 -40.85
CA VAL A 579 -2.67 18.35 -39.51
C VAL A 579 -2.58 19.42 -38.41
N GLN A 580 -1.72 20.42 -38.56
CA GLN A 580 -1.59 21.52 -37.58
C GLN A 580 -2.88 22.33 -37.47
N GLU A 581 -3.45 22.75 -38.60
CA GLU A 581 -4.69 23.52 -38.65
C GLU A 581 -5.89 22.71 -38.09
N PHE A 582 -6.00 21.44 -38.48
CA PHE A 582 -7.05 20.54 -38.02
C PHE A 582 -7.01 20.28 -36.51
N VAL A 583 -5.82 19.98 -35.96
CA VAL A 583 -5.64 19.77 -34.52
C VAL A 583 -5.85 21.07 -33.73
N ALA A 584 -5.47 22.23 -34.28
CA ALA A 584 -5.69 23.52 -33.67
C ALA A 584 -7.18 23.89 -33.61
N ALA A 585 -7.96 23.56 -34.64
CA ALA A 585 -9.40 23.81 -34.71
C ALA A 585 -10.23 22.81 -33.87
N CYS A 586 -9.69 21.66 -33.48
CA CYS A 586 -10.42 20.62 -32.74
C CYS A 586 -10.87 21.08 -31.34
N SER A 587 -12.19 21.14 -31.11
CA SER A 587 -12.81 21.59 -29.84
C SER A 587 -12.43 20.70 -28.64
N VAL A 588 -12.35 19.38 -28.83
CA VAL A 588 -11.95 18.41 -27.78
C VAL A 588 -10.49 18.64 -27.36
N CYS A 589 -9.59 18.86 -28.32
CA CYS A 589 -8.20 19.24 -28.03
C CYS A 589 -8.11 20.59 -27.33
N GLN A 590 -8.87 21.59 -27.79
CA GLN A 590 -8.84 22.94 -27.22
C GLN A 590 -9.28 22.97 -25.74
N ARG A 591 -10.27 22.15 -25.36
CA ARG A 591 -10.83 22.05 -23.98
C ARG A 591 -10.01 21.18 -23.02
N ASN A 592 -9.44 20.07 -23.50
CA ASN A 592 -8.82 19.06 -22.64
C ASN A 592 -7.29 19.14 -22.57
N LYS A 593 -6.62 19.63 -23.62
CA LYS A 593 -5.16 19.70 -23.65
C LYS A 593 -4.63 21.01 -23.10
N SER A 594 -3.68 20.89 -22.17
CA SER A 594 -2.81 22.00 -21.77
C SER A 594 -1.84 22.31 -22.90
N VAL A 595 -1.75 23.59 -23.28
CA VAL A 595 -0.70 24.05 -24.17
C VAL A 595 0.60 24.11 -23.36
N HIS A 596 1.67 23.48 -23.83
CA HIS A 596 3.01 23.59 -23.23
C HIS A 596 3.63 24.95 -23.58
N LEU A 597 3.03 26.02 -23.09
CA LEU A 597 3.60 27.36 -23.15
C LEU A 597 4.25 27.69 -21.80
N HIS A 598 5.32 28.50 -21.86
CA HIS A 598 5.86 29.17 -20.68
C HIS A 598 4.74 29.96 -19.97
N PRO A 599 4.78 30.11 -18.64
CA PRO A 599 3.75 30.85 -17.90
C PRO A 599 3.59 32.27 -18.47
N ALA A 600 2.35 32.67 -18.77
CA ALA A 600 2.06 34.01 -19.28
C ALA A 600 1.94 35.02 -18.12
N GLY A 601 2.38 36.25 -18.36
CA GLY A 601 2.33 37.37 -17.42
C GLY A 601 3.71 37.89 -17.05
N LEU A 602 3.93 39.19 -17.25
CA LEU A 602 5.11 39.89 -16.73
C LEU A 602 4.95 40.11 -15.21
N LEU A 603 6.04 39.95 -14.47
CA LEU A 603 6.07 40.26 -13.05
C LEU A 603 5.78 41.76 -12.88
N GLN A 604 4.65 42.13 -12.26
CA GLN A 604 4.36 43.51 -11.91
C GLN A 604 4.97 43.76 -10.51
N PRO A 605 6.13 44.42 -10.40
CA PRO A 605 6.74 44.66 -9.11
C PRO A 605 5.84 45.62 -8.31
N LEU A 606 5.51 45.24 -7.07
CA LEU A 606 5.00 46.19 -6.09
C LEU A 606 6.00 47.35 -5.95
N PRO A 607 5.54 48.60 -5.70
CA PRO A 607 6.44 49.75 -5.57
C PRO A 607 7.55 49.44 -4.56
N LEU A 608 8.77 49.86 -4.92
CA LEU A 608 9.96 49.73 -4.09
C LEU A 608 9.76 50.55 -2.79
N PRO A 609 9.94 49.94 -1.61
CA PRO A 609 9.90 50.68 -0.36
C PRO A 609 11.08 51.64 -0.25
N ASP A 610 10.85 52.81 0.37
CA ASP A 610 11.91 53.83 0.53
C ASP A 610 12.69 53.69 1.84
N LYS A 611 12.20 52.86 2.78
CA LYS A 611 12.79 52.66 4.11
C LYS A 611 12.86 51.19 4.47
N ILE A 612 13.93 50.82 5.17
CA ILE A 612 14.13 49.47 5.70
C ILE A 612 13.05 49.19 6.73
N TRP A 613 12.43 48.00 6.68
CA TRP A 613 11.36 47.55 7.57
C TRP A 613 10.03 48.33 7.48
N ALA A 614 9.87 49.25 6.52
CA ALA A 614 8.60 49.93 6.29
C ALA A 614 7.56 49.04 5.59
N ASP A 615 8.01 48.15 4.71
CA ASP A 615 7.15 47.24 3.98
C ASP A 615 7.67 45.81 4.12
N ILE A 616 6.89 44.96 4.77
CA ILE A 616 7.27 43.57 5.02
C ILE A 616 6.36 42.60 4.28
N SER A 617 6.85 41.39 4.04
CA SER A 617 6.06 40.25 3.60
C SER A 617 6.12 39.11 4.63
N MET A 618 5.01 38.38 4.76
CA MET A 618 4.83 37.32 5.76
C MET A 618 4.17 36.08 5.16
N ASP A 619 4.70 34.89 5.47
CA ASP A 619 4.16 33.61 5.00
C ASP A 619 4.42 32.47 6.02
N PHE A 620 3.66 31.39 5.95
CA PHE A 620 3.83 30.19 6.77
C PHE A 620 4.40 29.02 5.98
N ILE A 621 5.48 28.43 6.51
CA ILE A 621 5.98 27.13 6.04
C ILE A 621 5.50 26.03 7.00
N VAL A 622 4.62 25.17 6.51
CA VAL A 622 4.01 24.06 7.26
C VAL A 622 4.59 22.71 6.87
N GLY A 623 4.45 21.69 7.74
CA GLY A 623 4.81 20.30 7.41
C GLY A 623 6.16 19.83 7.97
N PHE A 624 6.77 20.55 8.92
CA PHE A 624 7.97 20.09 9.60
C PHE A 624 7.66 19.06 10.69
N PRO A 625 8.60 18.13 11.00
CA PRO A 625 8.47 17.23 12.14
C PRO A 625 8.30 18.01 13.45
N THR A 626 7.36 17.59 14.30
CA THR A 626 7.14 18.25 15.59
C THR A 626 8.33 18.06 16.54
N VAL A 627 8.97 19.16 16.95
CA VAL A 627 10.13 19.19 17.86
C VAL A 627 9.87 20.24 18.94
N HIS A 628 9.92 19.84 20.21
CA HIS A 628 9.52 20.70 21.35
C HIS A 628 8.15 21.39 21.16
N GLY A 629 7.19 20.70 20.53
CA GLY A 629 5.85 21.22 20.22
C GLY A 629 5.77 22.13 18.99
N LYS A 630 6.90 22.47 18.35
CA LYS A 630 6.96 23.34 17.16
C LYS A 630 6.97 22.54 15.87
N SER A 631 6.21 22.98 14.86
CA SER A 631 6.07 22.28 13.57
C SER A 631 5.87 23.22 12.36
N VAL A 632 5.85 24.52 12.58
CA VAL A 632 5.60 25.55 11.56
C VAL A 632 6.64 26.66 11.71
N ILE A 633 7.05 27.26 10.59
CA ILE A 633 7.90 28.46 10.58
C ILE A 633 7.07 29.62 10.01
N LEU A 634 7.03 30.74 10.72
CA LEU A 634 6.58 32.03 10.20
C LEU A 634 7.80 32.74 9.61
N THR A 635 7.77 33.00 8.31
CA THR A 635 8.80 33.76 7.60
C THR A 635 8.36 35.22 7.53
N VAL A 636 9.24 36.15 7.92
CA VAL A 636 9.01 37.60 7.78
C VAL A 636 10.19 38.22 7.04
N VAL A 637 9.93 38.90 5.93
CA VAL A 637 10.97 39.44 5.04
C VAL A 637 10.78 40.94 4.86
N ASP A 638 11.84 41.73 5.03
CA ASP A 638 11.86 43.13 4.63
C ASP A 638 11.97 43.25 3.10
N ARG A 639 11.02 43.94 2.47
CA ARG A 639 10.95 44.01 1.01
C ARG A 639 12.06 44.87 0.40
N LEU A 640 12.68 45.77 1.16
CA LEU A 640 13.81 46.59 0.71
C LEU A 640 15.14 45.85 0.86
N SER A 641 15.56 45.58 2.10
CA SER A 641 16.86 44.98 2.43
C SER A 641 16.94 43.47 2.23
N LYS A 642 15.81 42.79 2.00
CA LYS A 642 15.68 41.32 1.98
C LYS A 642 16.04 40.63 3.30
N TYR A 643 16.28 41.39 4.37
CA TYR A 643 16.58 40.80 5.67
C TYR A 643 15.36 40.00 6.15
N SER A 644 15.60 38.76 6.57
CA SER A 644 14.55 37.79 6.90
C SER A 644 14.67 37.25 8.32
N HIS A 645 13.54 37.08 9.00
CA HIS A 645 13.43 36.36 10.28
C HIS A 645 12.65 35.06 10.09
N PHE A 646 13.13 33.97 10.70
CA PHE A 646 12.49 32.65 10.64
C PHE A 646 12.04 32.21 12.03
N ILE A 647 10.74 32.28 12.29
CA ILE A 647 10.20 32.14 13.64
C ILE A 647 9.43 30.82 13.78
N ALA A 648 9.92 29.91 14.63
CA ALA A 648 9.27 28.62 14.83
C ALA A 648 8.05 28.71 15.77
N LEU A 649 6.91 28.18 15.30
CA LEU A 649 5.61 28.18 15.96
C LEU A 649 5.12 26.75 16.28
N ALA A 650 4.34 26.64 17.36
CA ALA A 650 3.61 25.44 17.75
C ALA A 650 2.23 25.40 17.07
N HIS A 651 1.81 24.24 16.59
CA HIS A 651 0.48 24.04 16.02
C HIS A 651 -0.43 23.31 17.03
N PRO A 652 -1.70 23.74 17.21
CA PRO A 652 -2.37 24.84 16.52
C PRO A 652 -1.97 26.23 17.05
N TYR A 653 -1.83 27.20 16.15
CA TYR A 653 -1.65 28.62 16.48
C TYR A 653 -2.92 29.42 16.18
N THR A 654 -3.11 30.52 16.91
CA THR A 654 -4.24 31.45 16.75
C THR A 654 -3.73 32.81 16.24
N ALA A 655 -4.62 33.65 15.72
CA ALA A 655 -4.24 35.00 15.29
C ALA A 655 -3.62 35.84 16.43
N GLN A 656 -4.10 35.64 17.67
CA GLN A 656 -3.54 36.29 18.85
C GLN A 656 -2.12 35.80 19.18
N SER A 657 -1.87 34.49 19.15
CA SER A 657 -0.53 33.95 19.45
C SER A 657 0.49 34.34 18.37
N VAL A 658 0.07 34.38 17.10
CA VAL A 658 0.93 34.85 15.99
C VAL A 658 1.25 36.33 16.15
N ALA A 659 0.27 37.15 16.55
CA ALA A 659 0.49 38.58 16.79
C ALA A 659 1.51 38.80 17.92
N LEU A 660 1.37 38.12 19.06
CA LEU A 660 2.33 38.22 20.17
C LEU A 660 3.75 37.91 19.72
N VAL A 661 3.94 36.80 19.01
CA VAL A 661 5.25 36.41 18.47
C VAL A 661 5.78 37.46 17.49
N PHE A 662 4.92 38.03 16.64
CA PHE A 662 5.29 39.11 15.73
C PHE A 662 5.79 40.36 16.48
N TYR A 663 5.15 40.76 17.58
CA TYR A 663 5.65 41.87 18.40
C TYR A 663 6.97 41.53 19.09
N GLU A 664 7.09 40.33 19.66
CA GLU A 664 8.27 39.89 20.40
C GLU A 664 9.52 39.76 19.53
N THR A 665 9.36 39.50 18.24
CA THR A 665 10.47 39.20 17.32
C THR A 665 10.70 40.29 16.29
N ILE A 666 9.66 40.85 15.68
CA ILE A 666 9.78 41.83 14.61
C ILE A 666 9.66 43.25 15.16
N VAL A 667 8.53 43.59 15.78
CA VAL A 667 8.28 44.98 16.22
C VAL A 667 9.29 45.41 17.28
N LYS A 668 9.68 44.50 18.18
CA LYS A 668 10.73 44.74 19.18
C LYS A 668 12.06 45.17 18.55
N LEU A 669 12.41 44.64 17.37
CA LEU A 669 13.70 44.89 16.73
C LEU A 669 13.63 46.05 15.72
N HIS A 670 12.52 46.17 14.99
CA HIS A 670 12.43 47.04 13.80
C HIS A 670 11.30 48.06 13.84
N GLY A 671 10.43 48.02 14.86
CA GLY A 671 9.23 48.84 14.93
C GLY A 671 8.06 48.28 14.11
N VAL A 672 6.94 49.01 14.12
CA VAL A 672 5.71 48.61 13.41
C VAL A 672 5.84 49.01 11.93
N PRO A 673 5.62 48.08 10.98
CA PRO A 673 5.71 48.37 9.54
C PRO A 673 4.55 49.24 9.06
N GLN A 674 4.72 49.93 7.93
CA GLN A 674 3.66 50.69 7.27
C GLN A 674 2.73 49.81 6.43
N SER A 675 3.27 48.74 5.81
CA SER A 675 2.45 47.78 5.09
C SER A 675 2.94 46.34 5.25
N ILE A 676 1.98 45.41 5.26
CA ILE A 676 2.23 43.98 5.38
C ILE A 676 1.60 43.30 4.18
N VAL A 677 2.42 42.58 3.41
CA VAL A 677 1.98 41.71 2.32
C VAL A 677 1.92 40.28 2.86
N SER A 678 0.77 39.62 2.75
CA SER A 678 0.63 38.22 3.16
C SER A 678 -0.32 37.47 2.24
N ASP A 679 -0.31 36.15 2.33
CA ASP A 679 -1.33 35.33 1.71
C ASP A 679 -2.70 35.46 2.41
N ARG A 680 -3.70 34.74 1.90
CA ARG A 680 -5.04 34.71 2.49
C ARG A 680 -5.22 33.61 3.54
N ASP A 681 -4.18 33.32 4.33
CA ASP A 681 -4.29 32.40 5.45
C ASP A 681 -5.41 32.86 6.42
N PRO A 682 -6.19 31.92 7.01
CA PRO A 682 -7.24 32.24 7.98
C PRO A 682 -6.79 33.14 9.15
N VAL A 683 -5.51 33.10 9.53
CA VAL A 683 -4.95 33.98 10.56
C VAL A 683 -4.90 35.43 10.08
N PHE A 684 -4.30 35.68 8.91
CA PHE A 684 -4.13 37.04 8.36
C PHE A 684 -5.44 37.66 7.87
N THR A 685 -6.43 36.82 7.55
CA THR A 685 -7.79 37.24 7.18
C THR A 685 -8.76 37.30 8.37
N SER A 686 -8.31 36.97 9.58
CA SER A 686 -9.16 37.00 10.78
C SER A 686 -9.56 38.43 11.16
N LYS A 687 -10.74 38.58 11.74
CA LYS A 687 -11.22 39.87 12.27
C LYS A 687 -10.25 40.47 13.29
N PHE A 688 -9.65 39.64 14.13
CA PHE A 688 -8.65 40.06 15.11
C PHE A 688 -7.43 40.71 14.44
N TRP A 689 -6.85 40.05 13.43
CA TRP A 689 -5.66 40.54 12.73
C TRP A 689 -5.93 41.83 11.96
N GLN A 690 -7.08 41.89 11.26
CA GLN A 690 -7.50 43.09 10.55
C GLN A 690 -7.71 44.27 11.49
N GLU A 691 -8.40 44.07 12.62
CA GLU A 691 -8.69 45.15 13.55
C GLU A 691 -7.42 45.64 14.28
N LEU A 692 -6.52 44.73 14.67
CA LEU A 692 -5.25 45.05 15.31
C LEU A 692 -4.40 46.00 14.45
N PHE A 693 -4.23 45.68 13.17
CA PHE A 693 -3.41 46.49 12.26
C PHE A 693 -4.14 47.72 11.72
N ARG A 694 -5.48 47.69 11.63
CA ARG A 694 -6.30 48.87 11.32
C ARG A 694 -6.10 49.97 12.38
N LEU A 695 -6.10 49.61 13.66
CA LEU A 695 -5.88 50.56 14.76
C LEU A 695 -4.45 51.12 14.81
N GLN A 696 -3.49 50.45 14.17
CA GLN A 696 -2.11 50.88 14.07
C GLN A 696 -1.77 51.55 12.73
N VAL A 697 -2.78 51.77 11.88
CA VAL A 697 -2.63 52.43 10.57
C VAL A 697 -1.68 51.66 9.65
N VAL A 698 -1.66 50.33 9.77
CA VAL A 698 -0.86 49.45 8.90
C VAL A 698 -1.70 48.94 7.75
N HIS A 699 -1.21 49.14 6.52
CA HIS A 699 -1.90 48.70 5.31
C HIS A 699 -1.69 47.21 5.05
N LEU A 700 -2.71 46.39 5.32
CA LEU A 700 -2.70 44.97 4.98
C LEU A 700 -2.99 44.75 3.49
N LYS A 701 -2.02 44.21 2.76
CA LYS A 701 -2.09 43.90 1.32
C LYS A 701 -2.14 42.39 1.13
N LEU A 702 -3.34 41.82 1.10
CA LEU A 702 -3.52 40.38 0.89
C LEU A 702 -3.27 40.02 -0.58
N SER A 703 -2.46 39.01 -0.84
CA SER A 703 -2.25 38.49 -2.20
C SER A 703 -3.56 37.95 -2.80
N SER A 704 -3.72 38.04 -4.12
CA SER A 704 -4.92 37.53 -4.79
C SER A 704 -4.86 36.00 -4.85
N ALA A 705 -5.99 35.33 -4.59
CA ALA A 705 -6.07 33.87 -4.35
C ALA A 705 -5.59 32.97 -5.52
N PHE A 706 -5.15 33.56 -6.64
CA PHE A 706 -4.71 32.87 -7.85
C PHE A 706 -3.35 33.36 -8.39
N HIS A 707 -2.60 34.19 -7.65
CA HIS A 707 -1.22 34.60 -7.99
C HIS A 707 -0.24 34.46 -6.81
N PRO A 708 0.67 33.47 -6.82
CA PRO A 708 1.86 33.48 -5.96
C PRO A 708 2.81 34.64 -6.29
N GLN A 709 2.69 35.24 -7.48
CA GLN A 709 3.64 36.24 -8.00
C GLN A 709 3.57 37.64 -7.35
N THR A 710 2.58 37.94 -6.51
CA THR A 710 2.61 39.19 -5.72
C THR A 710 3.59 39.10 -4.54
N ASP A 711 3.92 37.88 -4.10
CA ASP A 711 4.85 37.60 -3.01
C ASP A 711 6.00 36.67 -3.46
N GLY A 712 6.45 36.84 -4.71
CA GLY A 712 7.56 36.05 -5.26
C GLY A 712 8.87 36.20 -4.46
N GLN A 713 8.97 37.20 -3.59
CA GLN A 713 10.11 37.37 -2.69
C GLN A 713 10.05 36.35 -1.55
N THR A 714 8.94 36.25 -0.82
CA THR A 714 8.81 35.30 0.29
C THR A 714 8.80 33.85 -0.19
N GLU A 715 8.25 33.57 -1.38
CA GLU A 715 8.33 32.23 -1.98
C GLU A 715 9.77 31.80 -2.29
N VAL A 716 10.60 32.72 -2.82
CA VAL A 716 12.03 32.47 -3.04
C VAL A 716 12.77 32.29 -1.72
N VAL A 717 12.43 33.07 -0.69
CA VAL A 717 13.00 32.91 0.66
C VAL A 717 12.61 31.57 1.26
N ASN A 718 11.33 31.18 1.20
CA ASN A 718 10.79 29.92 1.71
C ASN A 718 11.47 28.70 1.05
N ARG A 719 11.65 28.73 -0.27
CA ARG A 719 12.40 27.69 -0.98
C ARG A 719 13.87 27.64 -0.55
N THR A 720 14.47 28.79 -0.27
CA THR A 720 15.87 28.90 0.17
C THR A 720 16.04 28.33 1.58
N ILE A 721 15.16 28.66 2.53
CA ILE A 721 15.23 28.15 3.90
C ILE A 721 14.93 26.65 3.97
N GLU A 722 13.97 26.13 3.18
CA GLU A 722 13.75 24.68 3.08
C GLU A 722 14.99 23.95 2.56
N MET A 723 15.72 24.54 1.62
CA MET A 723 16.99 24.01 1.14
C MET A 723 18.05 24.07 2.25
N TYR A 724 18.16 25.18 2.98
CA TYR A 724 19.11 25.34 4.08
C TYR A 724 18.88 24.28 5.16
N LEU A 725 17.62 24.11 5.59
CA LEU A 725 17.24 23.10 6.57
C LEU A 725 17.42 21.67 6.05
N ARG A 726 17.18 21.41 4.76
CA ARG A 726 17.50 20.10 4.15
C ARG A 726 18.99 19.80 4.18
N CYS A 727 19.84 20.78 3.91
CA CYS A 727 21.29 20.63 3.99
C CYS A 727 21.79 20.45 5.44
N LEU A 728 21.24 21.22 6.38
CA LEU A 728 21.65 21.22 7.79
C LEU A 728 21.12 20.01 8.57
N ALA A 729 19.87 19.58 8.33
CA ALA A 729 19.21 18.53 9.10
C ALA A 729 19.26 17.13 8.44
N CYS A 730 19.61 17.04 7.15
CA CYS A 730 19.78 15.83 6.31
C CYS A 730 19.29 14.50 6.93
N ASP A 731 20.16 13.83 7.71
CA ASP A 731 19.94 12.48 8.24
C ASP A 731 19.19 12.46 9.59
N ARG A 732 19.01 13.63 10.21
CA ARG A 732 18.35 13.82 11.51
C ARG A 732 17.29 14.93 11.43
N PRO A 733 16.18 14.71 10.70
CA PRO A 733 15.16 15.72 10.46
C PRO A 733 14.49 16.27 11.74
N ARG A 734 14.63 15.59 12.89
CA ARG A 734 14.16 16.08 14.21
C ARG A 734 15.08 17.13 14.86
N THR A 735 16.21 17.48 14.25
CA THR A 735 17.13 18.50 14.78
C THR A 735 16.92 19.88 14.15
N TRP A 736 16.00 20.02 13.19
CA TRP A 736 15.79 21.25 12.41
C TRP A 736 15.60 22.52 13.26
N LEU A 737 14.96 22.41 14.43
CA LEU A 737 14.73 23.55 15.32
C LEU A 737 16.03 24.12 15.90
N GLN A 738 17.05 23.29 16.14
CA GLN A 738 18.37 23.71 16.61
C GLN A 738 19.15 24.45 15.51
N TRP A 739 18.86 24.13 14.24
CA TRP A 739 19.54 24.70 13.08
C TRP A 739 18.89 25.97 12.52
N LEU A 740 17.67 26.29 12.97
CA LEU A 740 16.92 27.45 12.46
C LEU A 740 17.66 28.79 12.66
N PRO A 741 18.27 29.08 13.83
CA PRO A 741 19.03 30.33 14.01
C PRO A 741 20.25 30.43 13.09
N TRP A 742 20.93 29.30 12.84
CA TRP A 742 22.06 29.24 11.92
C TRP A 742 21.63 29.43 10.46
N ALA A 743 20.46 28.91 10.09
CA ALA A 743 19.91 29.11 8.76
C ALA A 743 19.52 30.58 8.52
N GLU A 744 18.96 31.26 9.53
CA GLU A 744 18.68 32.70 9.49
C GLU A 744 19.97 33.53 9.35
N PHE A 745 20.98 33.23 10.18
CA PHE A 745 22.27 33.89 10.12
C PHE A 745 22.90 33.73 8.73
N CYS A 746 23.03 32.49 8.25
CA CYS A 746 23.59 32.19 6.94
C CYS A 746 22.85 32.90 5.81
N TYR A 747 21.52 33.03 5.89
CA TYR A 747 20.73 33.73 4.88
C TYR A 747 21.07 35.22 4.87
N ASN A 748 21.00 35.87 6.02
CA ASN A 748 21.19 37.32 6.15
C ASN A 748 22.65 37.76 5.92
N THR A 749 23.63 36.88 6.11
CA THR A 749 25.05 37.15 5.83
C THR A 749 25.52 36.65 4.47
N SER A 750 24.65 36.02 3.68
CA SER A 750 24.99 35.60 2.31
C SER A 750 24.87 36.77 1.34
N TYR A 751 25.66 36.72 0.26
CA TYR A 751 25.59 37.73 -0.78
C TYR A 751 24.30 37.60 -1.60
N HIS A 752 23.53 38.68 -1.69
CA HIS A 752 22.33 38.74 -2.52
C HIS A 752 22.62 39.52 -3.80
N SER A 753 22.46 38.86 -4.95
CA SER A 753 22.73 39.46 -6.27
C SER A 753 21.88 40.70 -6.55
N ALA A 754 20.64 40.73 -6.06
CA ALA A 754 19.73 41.87 -6.20
C ALA A 754 20.19 43.10 -5.39
N LEU A 755 20.87 42.90 -4.26
CA LEU A 755 21.37 43.97 -3.38
C LEU A 755 22.81 44.38 -3.72
N LYS A 756 23.57 43.48 -4.36
CA LYS A 756 25.03 43.56 -4.49
C LYS A 756 25.76 43.71 -3.14
N ALA A 757 25.10 43.30 -2.07
CA ALA A 757 25.57 43.32 -0.69
C ALA A 757 24.88 42.20 0.09
N THR A 758 25.28 41.98 1.34
CA THR A 758 24.53 41.10 2.25
C THR A 758 23.33 41.85 2.85
N PRO A 759 22.18 41.20 3.08
CA PRO A 759 21.07 41.82 3.81
C PRO A 759 21.50 42.44 5.15
N PHE A 760 22.43 41.78 5.85
CA PHE A 760 23.03 42.28 7.09
C PHE A 760 23.72 43.64 6.92
N GLU A 761 24.56 43.80 5.88
CA GLU A 761 25.22 45.08 5.58
C GLU A 761 24.23 46.18 5.25
N VAL A 762 23.14 45.86 4.53
CA VAL A 762 22.11 46.83 4.16
C VAL A 762 21.35 47.32 5.39
N VAL A 763 21.02 46.44 6.33
CA VAL A 763 20.28 46.81 7.55
C VAL A 763 21.15 47.55 8.56
N TYR A 764 22.38 47.07 8.80
CA TYR A 764 23.22 47.59 9.88
C TYR A 764 24.29 48.58 9.43
N GLY A 765 24.43 48.83 8.13
CA GLY A 765 25.42 49.75 7.56
C GLY A 765 26.87 49.36 7.81
N ARG A 766 27.14 48.08 8.16
CA ARG A 766 28.47 47.56 8.50
C ARG A 766 28.67 46.15 7.98
N PRO A 767 29.90 45.75 7.62
CA PRO A 767 30.20 44.38 7.21
C PRO A 767 29.87 43.39 8.32
N VAL A 768 29.58 42.15 7.92
CA VAL A 768 29.34 41.04 8.84
C VAL A 768 30.58 40.85 9.72
N PRO A 769 30.44 40.86 11.06
CA PRO A 769 31.56 40.54 11.95
C PRO A 769 32.14 39.17 11.60
N PRO A 770 33.47 39.04 11.42
CA PRO A 770 34.07 37.78 11.02
C PRO A 770 33.83 36.71 12.08
N LEU A 771 33.26 35.57 11.67
CA LEU A 771 33.30 34.36 12.49
C LEU A 771 34.74 33.83 12.44
N LEU A 772 35.45 33.93 13.57
CA LEU A 772 36.81 33.41 13.66
C LEU A 772 36.77 31.88 13.55
N PRO A 773 37.54 31.28 12.62
CA PRO A 773 37.66 29.84 12.52
C PRO A 773 38.34 29.31 13.79
N TYR A 774 37.74 28.29 14.38
CA TYR A 774 38.24 27.65 15.57
C TYR A 774 39.38 26.70 15.22
N LYS A 775 40.53 26.83 15.90
CA LYS A 775 41.63 25.88 15.77
C LYS A 775 41.44 24.79 16.82
N GLN A 776 41.46 23.54 16.35
CA GLN A 776 41.31 22.37 17.21
C GLN A 776 42.41 22.36 18.28
N GLY A 777 42.01 22.28 19.56
CA GLY A 777 42.92 22.30 20.72
C GLY A 777 43.03 23.63 21.47
N ASP A 778 42.35 24.70 21.02
CA ASP A 778 42.37 26.00 21.72
C ASP A 778 41.55 26.00 23.03
N SER A 779 40.66 25.02 23.23
CA SER A 779 39.86 24.85 24.45
C SER A 779 40.29 23.62 25.25
N ASN A 780 40.49 23.79 26.55
CA ASN A 780 40.72 22.71 27.50
C ASN A 780 39.43 21.90 27.81
N ILE A 781 38.28 22.35 27.33
CA ILE A 781 36.98 21.69 27.51
C ILE A 781 36.59 20.98 26.22
N ALA A 782 36.65 19.65 26.23
CA ALA A 782 36.40 18.80 25.06
C ALA A 782 35.03 19.01 24.40
N ALA A 783 34.00 19.36 25.17
CA ALA A 783 32.67 19.67 24.64
C ALA A 783 32.64 20.97 23.81
N VAL A 784 33.44 21.97 24.20
CA VAL A 784 33.59 23.23 23.45
C VAL A 784 34.42 23.02 22.19
N ASP A 785 35.50 22.24 22.30
CA ASP A 785 36.36 21.87 21.17
C ASP A 785 35.58 21.12 20.09
N THR A 786 34.74 20.16 20.50
CA THR A 786 33.84 19.42 19.60
C THR A 786 32.77 20.33 19.00
N CYS A 787 32.10 21.15 19.80
CA CYS A 787 31.01 22.01 19.33
C CYS A 787 31.46 23.07 18.32
N LEU A 788 32.62 23.69 18.54
CA LEU A 788 33.16 24.71 17.63
C LEU A 788 33.74 24.10 16.35
N LYS A 789 34.31 22.89 16.42
CA LYS A 789 34.71 22.12 15.24
C LYS A 789 33.52 21.70 14.39
N ASP A 790 32.48 21.13 15.02
CA ASP A 790 31.26 20.71 14.33
C ASP A 790 30.56 21.89 13.64
N ARG A 791 30.60 23.09 14.26
CA ARG A 791 30.13 24.34 13.65
C ARG A 791 30.90 24.67 12.37
N ASP A 792 32.23 24.66 12.42
CA ASP A 792 33.08 25.11 11.31
C ASP A 792 33.04 24.14 10.12
N ASP A 793 33.08 22.83 10.38
CA ASP A 793 32.94 21.79 9.36
C ASP A 793 31.57 21.88 8.65
N LEU A 794 30.50 22.11 9.42
CA LEU A 794 29.15 22.27 8.90
C LEU A 794 28.98 23.54 8.05
N LEU A 795 29.53 24.68 8.49
CA LEU A 795 29.46 25.94 7.75
C LEU A 795 30.17 25.83 6.39
N LEU A 796 31.27 25.06 6.33
CA LEU A 796 32.02 24.79 5.09
C LEU A 796 31.19 23.94 4.12
N ASP A 797 30.54 22.89 4.63
CA ASP A 797 29.71 21.97 3.85
C ASP A 797 28.45 22.64 3.28
N VAL A 798 27.80 23.48 4.09
CA VAL A 798 26.66 24.31 3.66
C VAL A 798 27.10 25.26 2.56
N ARG A 799 28.22 25.97 2.72
CA ARG A 799 28.73 26.92 1.73
C ARG A 799 28.98 26.27 0.36
N GLN A 800 29.56 25.06 0.32
CA GLN A 800 29.79 24.33 -0.93
C GLN A 800 28.50 23.90 -1.63
N ARG A 801 27.53 23.38 -0.87
CA ARG A 801 26.22 22.94 -1.42
C ARG A 801 25.40 24.13 -1.94
N LEU A 802 25.54 25.29 -1.30
CA LEU A 802 24.90 26.55 -1.72
C LEU A 802 25.41 27.07 -3.06
N LEU A 803 26.74 27.03 -3.28
CA LEU A 803 27.33 27.43 -4.56
C LEU A 803 26.80 26.56 -5.71
N GLN A 804 26.69 25.25 -5.49
CA GLN A 804 26.14 24.32 -6.49
C GLN A 804 24.65 24.59 -6.79
N ALA A 805 23.84 24.93 -5.78
CA ALA A 805 22.43 25.24 -5.95
C ALA A 805 22.19 26.58 -6.67
N GLN A 806 22.97 27.62 -6.35
CA GLN A 806 22.95 28.91 -7.05
C GLN A 806 23.30 28.74 -8.54
N GLN A 807 24.28 27.90 -8.86
CA GLN A 807 24.70 27.64 -10.24
C GLN A 807 23.59 26.99 -11.09
N ARG A 808 22.82 26.06 -10.50
CA ARG A 808 21.66 25.40 -11.14
C ARG A 808 20.45 26.32 -11.32
N MET A 809 20.23 27.23 -10.36
CA MET A 809 19.10 28.17 -10.41
C MET A 809 19.32 29.25 -11.48
N LYS A 810 20.56 29.74 -11.62
CA LYS A 810 20.97 30.70 -12.65
C LYS A 810 20.78 30.16 -14.07
N THR A 811 21.04 28.87 -14.32
CA THR A 811 20.91 28.28 -15.66
C THR A 811 19.46 28.04 -16.11
N GLY A 812 18.50 27.97 -15.18
CA GLY A 812 17.09 27.67 -15.48
C GLY A 812 16.18 28.89 -15.63
N TYR A 813 16.49 30.00 -14.95
CA TYR A 813 15.64 31.18 -14.88
C TYR A 813 15.59 31.94 -16.22
N ASP A 814 16.74 32.14 -16.86
CA ASP A 814 16.92 33.02 -18.04
C ASP A 814 16.24 32.50 -19.33
N ARG A 815 15.66 31.30 -19.31
CA ARG A 815 15.13 30.61 -20.51
C ARG A 815 13.61 30.68 -20.69
N SER A 816 12.85 31.30 -19.78
CA SER A 816 11.50 30.78 -19.46
C SER A 816 10.27 31.72 -19.50
N HIS A 817 10.31 32.94 -20.04
CA HIS A 817 9.12 33.84 -20.00
C HIS A 817 8.81 34.54 -21.33
N ARG A 818 7.51 34.73 -21.62
CA ARG A 818 6.98 35.36 -22.84
C ARG A 818 5.82 36.30 -22.51
N ASP A 819 5.75 37.43 -23.21
CA ASP A 819 4.68 38.42 -23.13
C ASP A 819 3.45 38.01 -23.98
N VAL A 820 2.24 38.19 -23.42
CA VAL A 820 0.95 37.82 -24.05
C VAL A 820 -0.12 38.84 -23.66
N SER A 821 -0.86 39.37 -24.64
CA SER A 821 -1.96 40.33 -24.45
C SER A 821 -3.20 39.96 -25.28
N TYR A 822 -4.41 40.27 -24.78
CA TYR A 822 -5.70 40.11 -25.46
C TYR A 822 -6.43 41.45 -25.64
N SER A 823 -7.33 41.52 -26.62
CA SER A 823 -8.12 42.71 -26.95
C SER A 823 -9.53 42.64 -26.35
N VAL A 824 -10.11 43.79 -25.97
CA VAL A 824 -11.51 43.88 -25.52
C VAL A 824 -12.43 43.43 -26.67
N GLY A 825 -13.40 42.56 -26.39
CA GLY A 825 -14.29 41.93 -27.38
C GLY A 825 -13.84 40.56 -27.91
N GLN A 826 -12.61 40.10 -27.59
CA GLN A 826 -12.10 38.80 -27.99
C GLN A 826 -12.71 37.65 -27.15
N TRP A 827 -12.96 36.50 -27.77
CA TRP A 827 -13.45 35.29 -27.09
C TRP A 827 -12.30 34.45 -26.54
N VAL A 828 -12.41 34.07 -25.27
CA VAL A 828 -11.39 33.31 -24.55
C VAL A 828 -11.99 32.16 -23.75
N LEU A 829 -11.19 31.13 -23.52
CA LEU A 829 -11.48 30.00 -22.65
C LEU A 829 -10.80 30.21 -21.30
N LEU A 830 -11.53 29.96 -20.21
CA LEU A 830 -11.11 30.19 -18.82
C LEU A 830 -10.67 28.89 -18.14
N ARG A 831 -9.50 28.89 -17.49
CA ARG A 831 -9.00 27.76 -16.69
C ARG A 831 -9.34 27.92 -15.21
N LEU A 832 -9.98 26.92 -14.59
CA LEU A 832 -10.30 26.92 -13.15
C LEU A 832 -9.45 25.90 -12.38
N ASN A 833 -8.53 26.34 -11.51
CA ASN A 833 -7.69 25.45 -10.69
C ASN A 833 -8.36 25.10 -9.33
N HIS A 834 -8.30 23.80 -8.97
CA HIS A 834 -8.51 23.13 -7.66
C HIS A 834 -9.46 23.68 -6.58
N ARG A 835 -10.37 24.62 -6.86
CA ARG A 835 -11.54 24.92 -6.00
C ARG A 835 -12.85 24.74 -6.77
N ILE A 836 -13.86 24.22 -6.07
CA ILE A 836 -15.21 24.00 -6.61
C ILE A 836 -15.90 25.36 -6.68
N ALA A 837 -16.05 25.90 -7.89
CA ALA A 837 -16.97 27.02 -8.09
C ALA A 837 -18.40 26.47 -8.23
N VAL A 838 -19.22 26.71 -7.22
CA VAL A 838 -20.66 26.42 -7.26
C VAL A 838 -21.28 27.29 -8.35
N GLY A 839 -21.92 26.66 -9.34
CA GLY A 839 -22.54 27.33 -10.49
C GLY A 839 -21.86 27.06 -11.84
N ILE A 840 -20.54 26.82 -11.91
CA ILE A 840 -19.85 26.49 -13.20
C ILE A 840 -19.60 24.98 -13.35
N ARG A 841 -19.63 24.22 -12.24
CA ARG A 841 -19.34 22.78 -12.21
C ARG A 841 -20.61 21.93 -12.09
N HIS A 842 -20.70 20.89 -12.92
CA HIS A 842 -21.51 19.70 -12.60
C HIS A 842 -20.74 18.82 -11.60
N LYS A 843 -21.39 18.40 -10.50
CA LYS A 843 -20.85 17.44 -9.53
C LYS A 843 -20.82 16.03 -10.16
N ALA A 844 -19.79 15.72 -10.94
CA ALA A 844 -19.35 14.34 -11.18
C ALA A 844 -17.88 14.30 -11.64
N ASN A 845 -17.05 13.53 -10.94
CA ASN A 845 -15.68 13.13 -11.32
C ASN A 845 -14.67 14.25 -11.66
N ALA A 846 -14.15 14.91 -10.61
CA ALA A 846 -13.14 15.98 -10.70
C ALA A 846 -11.84 15.64 -11.45
N LYS A 847 -11.56 14.36 -11.74
CA LYS A 847 -10.38 13.92 -12.52
C LYS A 847 -10.58 13.92 -14.03
N LEU A 848 -11.82 13.84 -14.53
CA LEU A 848 -12.15 13.74 -15.97
C LEU A 848 -12.85 14.99 -16.53
N ALA A 849 -13.05 16.02 -15.71
CA ALA A 849 -13.69 17.26 -16.15
C ALA A 849 -12.80 18.07 -17.14
N PRO A 850 -13.40 18.83 -18.08
CA PRO A 850 -12.66 19.72 -18.97
C PRO A 850 -11.79 20.71 -18.20
N ARG A 851 -10.57 20.98 -18.68
CA ARG A 851 -9.61 21.88 -17.99
C ARG A 851 -9.91 23.37 -18.24
N PHE A 852 -10.54 23.69 -19.36
CA PHE A 852 -10.93 25.04 -19.73
C PHE A 852 -12.44 25.11 -20.00
N TYR A 853 -13.07 26.20 -19.58
CA TYR A 853 -14.52 26.46 -19.65
C TYR A 853 -14.80 27.71 -20.49
N GLY A 854 -15.97 27.81 -21.11
CA GLY A 854 -16.31 28.88 -22.06
C GLY A 854 -16.56 28.36 -23.48
N PRO A 855 -16.69 29.24 -24.48
CA PRO A 855 -16.03 30.55 -24.60
C PRO A 855 -16.76 31.72 -23.89
N TYR A 856 -15.99 32.67 -23.35
CA TYR A 856 -16.47 33.91 -22.72
C TYR A 856 -15.86 35.13 -23.41
N LYS A 857 -16.60 36.24 -23.45
CA LYS A 857 -16.16 37.49 -24.07
C LYS A 857 -15.41 38.37 -23.08
N ILE A 858 -14.29 38.98 -23.50
CA ILE A 858 -13.60 40.00 -22.71
C ILE A 858 -14.38 41.31 -22.78
N VAL A 859 -14.85 41.78 -21.63
CA VAL A 859 -15.65 43.02 -21.49
C VAL A 859 -14.77 44.22 -21.21
N ASP A 860 -13.71 44.05 -20.42
CA ASP A 860 -12.86 45.14 -19.98
C ASP A 860 -11.43 44.66 -19.68
N ARG A 861 -10.44 45.56 -19.75
CA ARG A 861 -9.04 45.30 -19.40
C ARG A 861 -8.70 46.03 -18.11
N VAL A 862 -8.59 45.28 -17.02
CA VAL A 862 -8.34 45.80 -15.66
C VAL A 862 -6.83 45.70 -15.38
N GLY A 863 -6.06 46.67 -15.90
CA GLY A 863 -4.59 46.69 -15.82
C GLY A 863 -3.90 45.94 -16.97
N GLU A 864 -2.56 45.90 -16.97
CA GLU A 864 -1.82 45.35 -18.11
C GLU A 864 -2.02 43.85 -18.33
N VAL A 865 -2.26 43.09 -17.27
CA VAL A 865 -2.26 41.60 -17.30
C VAL A 865 -3.56 40.96 -16.79
N ALA A 866 -4.61 41.73 -16.48
CA ALA A 866 -5.90 41.20 -16.04
C ALA A 866 -7.08 41.71 -16.89
N TYR A 867 -8.05 40.83 -17.11
CA TYR A 867 -9.17 41.00 -18.02
C TYR A 867 -10.48 40.60 -17.34
N ARG A 868 -11.53 41.40 -17.52
CA ARG A 868 -12.89 41.12 -17.05
C ARG A 868 -13.65 40.32 -18.11
N LEU A 869 -14.26 39.21 -17.71
CA LEU A 869 -15.03 38.32 -18.59
C LEU A 869 -16.54 38.47 -18.38
N GLU A 870 -17.31 38.30 -19.45
CA GLU A 870 -18.77 38.22 -19.42
C GLU A 870 -19.23 36.85 -18.89
N LEU A 871 -19.45 36.75 -17.57
CA LEU A 871 -19.93 35.54 -16.91
C LEU A 871 -21.47 35.54 -16.73
N PRO A 872 -22.12 34.36 -16.63
CA PRO A 872 -23.55 34.28 -16.31
C PRO A 872 -23.88 34.90 -14.95
N ALA A 873 -25.02 35.60 -14.83
CA ALA A 873 -25.42 36.37 -13.64
C ALA A 873 -25.46 35.57 -12.32
N ASN A 874 -25.57 34.23 -12.38
CA ASN A 874 -25.63 33.35 -11.21
C ASN A 874 -24.25 32.77 -10.80
N ALA A 875 -23.15 33.18 -11.45
CA ALA A 875 -21.82 32.69 -11.13
C ALA A 875 -21.30 33.34 -9.83
N ARG A 876 -21.10 32.53 -8.77
CA ARG A 876 -20.50 32.98 -7.49
C ARG A 876 -18.96 33.11 -7.56
N ILE A 877 -18.42 33.64 -8.67
CA ILE A 877 -16.98 33.92 -8.85
C ILE A 877 -16.81 35.36 -9.31
N HIS A 878 -15.76 36.02 -8.83
CA HIS A 878 -15.34 37.33 -9.32
C HIS A 878 -15.02 37.27 -10.83
N ASP A 879 -15.37 38.32 -11.58
CA ASP A 879 -15.37 38.37 -13.05
C ASP A 879 -14.03 38.78 -13.68
N VAL A 880 -13.06 39.22 -12.87
CA VAL A 880 -11.70 39.61 -13.31
C VAL A 880 -10.71 38.45 -13.17
N PHE A 881 -10.03 38.10 -14.28
CA PHE A 881 -9.05 37.02 -14.36
C PHE A 881 -7.75 37.48 -15.00
N HIS A 882 -6.62 36.95 -14.52
CA HIS A 882 -5.32 37.23 -15.11
C HIS A 882 -5.12 36.52 -16.45
N VAL A 883 -4.30 37.10 -17.33
CA VAL A 883 -3.96 36.64 -18.68
C VAL A 883 -3.49 35.17 -18.71
N SER A 884 -2.83 34.70 -17.65
CA SER A 884 -2.36 33.32 -17.50
C SER A 884 -3.46 32.26 -17.41
N PHE A 885 -4.68 32.66 -17.05
CA PHE A 885 -5.85 31.77 -16.95
C PHE A 885 -6.69 31.75 -18.22
N LEU A 886 -6.33 32.58 -19.20
CA LEU A 886 -7.07 32.76 -20.44
C LEU A 886 -6.33 32.06 -21.59
N LYS A 887 -7.12 31.52 -22.52
CA LYS A 887 -6.64 30.95 -23.77
C LYS A 887 -7.51 31.48 -24.90
N PRO A 888 -6.96 31.95 -26.03
CA PRO A 888 -7.78 32.42 -27.14
C PRO A 888 -8.65 31.28 -27.68
N PHE A 889 -9.92 31.57 -27.95
CA PHE A 889 -10.84 30.65 -28.61
C PHE A 889 -10.77 30.82 -30.13
N SER A 890 -10.61 29.72 -30.86
CA SER A 890 -10.60 29.71 -32.33
C SER A 890 -11.80 28.90 -32.84
N GLY A 891 -12.76 29.58 -33.48
CA GLY A 891 -13.99 28.98 -34.03
C GLY A 891 -15.17 29.98 -34.11
N ILE A 892 -16.35 29.50 -34.54
CA ILE A 892 -17.58 30.31 -34.61
C ILE A 892 -18.13 30.52 -33.18
N PRO A 893 -18.34 31.77 -32.72
CA PRO A 893 -18.87 32.03 -31.38
C PRO A 893 -20.36 31.66 -31.23
N PRO A 894 -20.81 31.16 -30.07
CA PRO A 894 -22.23 30.88 -29.83
C PRO A 894 -23.04 32.18 -29.70
N ALA A 895 -24.24 32.22 -30.29
CA ALA A 895 -25.11 33.40 -30.36
C ALA A 895 -25.76 33.80 -29.01
N THR A 896 -25.82 32.88 -28.04
CA THR A 896 -26.41 33.13 -26.71
C THR A 896 -25.66 32.34 -25.64
N LEU A 897 -25.33 32.96 -24.51
CA LEU A 897 -24.75 32.28 -23.35
C LEU A 897 -25.77 31.26 -22.80
N LEU A 898 -25.38 29.99 -22.68
CA LEU A 898 -26.25 28.95 -22.11
C LEU A 898 -26.61 29.30 -20.65
N PRO A 899 -27.90 29.42 -20.28
CA PRO A 899 -28.29 29.65 -18.90
C PRO A 899 -27.94 28.45 -18.02
N LEU A 900 -27.47 28.71 -16.80
CA LEU A 900 -27.16 27.67 -15.82
C LEU A 900 -28.46 27.03 -15.30
N PRO A 901 -28.50 25.70 -15.05
CA PRO A 901 -29.69 25.05 -14.52
C PRO A 901 -30.00 25.54 -13.09
N PRO A 902 -31.28 25.59 -12.69
CA PRO A 902 -31.67 26.05 -11.36
C PRO A 902 -31.07 25.15 -10.27
N MET A 903 -30.53 25.79 -9.21
CA MET A 903 -29.86 25.11 -8.09
C MET A 903 -30.56 25.41 -6.77
N GLN A 904 -30.84 24.37 -5.97
CA GLN A 904 -31.28 24.49 -4.57
C GLN A 904 -30.29 23.73 -3.67
N ASN A 905 -29.83 24.35 -2.59
CA ASN A 905 -28.84 23.79 -1.64
C ASN A 905 -27.55 23.21 -2.29
N GLY A 906 -27.10 23.77 -3.42
CA GLY A 906 -25.86 23.33 -4.07
C GLY A 906 -25.98 22.05 -4.90
N HIS A 907 -27.20 21.64 -5.26
CA HIS A 907 -27.50 20.56 -6.20
C HIS A 907 -28.27 21.11 -7.41
N VAL A 908 -28.01 20.55 -8.59
CA VAL A 908 -28.79 20.85 -9.81
C VAL A 908 -30.15 20.17 -9.65
N ILE A 909 -31.24 20.94 -9.74
CA ILE A 909 -32.58 20.37 -9.70
C ILE A 909 -32.80 19.64 -11.03
N ARG A 910 -32.95 18.31 -10.98
CA ARG A 910 -33.37 17.51 -12.13
C ARG A 910 -34.88 17.40 -12.11
N GLU A 911 -35.56 17.74 -13.20
CA GLU A 911 -37.00 17.51 -13.32
C GLU A 911 -37.24 16.06 -13.78
N PRO A 912 -38.08 15.27 -13.10
CA PRO A 912 -38.49 13.96 -13.58
C PRO A 912 -39.34 14.10 -14.85
N SER A 913 -39.06 13.25 -15.85
CA SER A 913 -39.82 13.17 -17.10
C SER A 913 -40.86 12.06 -17.05
N ALA A 914 -40.47 10.87 -16.60
CA ALA A 914 -41.34 9.70 -16.48
C ALA A 914 -40.79 8.76 -15.41
N ILE A 915 -41.65 7.89 -14.86
CA ILE A 915 -41.24 6.78 -14.01
C ILE A 915 -41.50 5.51 -14.80
N THR A 916 -40.46 4.72 -15.05
CA THR A 916 -40.54 3.56 -15.95
C THR A 916 -40.67 2.23 -15.23
N SER A 917 -40.28 2.14 -13.95
CA SER A 917 -40.35 0.90 -13.19
C SER A 917 -40.35 1.14 -11.68
N ILE A 918 -40.87 0.19 -10.90
CA ILE A 918 -40.89 0.21 -9.45
C ILE A 918 -40.32 -1.11 -8.94
N ARG A 919 -39.45 -1.08 -7.93
CA ARG A 919 -38.92 -2.28 -7.28
C ARG A 919 -38.95 -2.14 -5.76
N GLN A 920 -39.10 -3.27 -5.08
CA GLN A 920 -39.01 -3.33 -3.62
C GLN A 920 -37.63 -3.84 -3.19
N GLN A 921 -36.87 -3.02 -2.45
CA GLN A 921 -35.63 -3.43 -1.79
C GLN A 921 -35.84 -3.39 -0.27
N GLY A 922 -36.08 -4.57 0.32
CA GLY A 922 -36.34 -4.69 1.76
C GLY A 922 -37.63 -3.98 2.17
N ASN A 923 -37.53 -3.05 3.13
CA ASN A 923 -38.65 -2.26 3.65
C ASN A 923 -38.93 -0.95 2.87
N HIS A 924 -38.17 -0.67 1.81
CA HIS A 924 -38.29 0.59 1.05
C HIS A 924 -38.60 0.29 -0.43
N ILE A 925 -39.39 1.18 -1.02
CA ILE A 925 -39.78 1.12 -2.44
C ILE A 925 -38.89 2.10 -3.20
N GLU A 926 -38.34 1.66 -4.32
CA GLU A 926 -37.57 2.51 -5.24
C GLU A 926 -38.29 2.63 -6.58
N VAL A 927 -38.22 3.82 -7.17
CA VAL A 927 -38.78 4.14 -8.50
C VAL A 927 -37.65 4.47 -9.47
N LEU A 928 -37.71 3.93 -10.68
CA LEU A 928 -36.77 4.24 -11.75
C LEU A 928 -37.24 5.51 -12.46
N VAL A 929 -36.51 6.61 -12.26
CA VAL A 929 -36.86 7.93 -12.77
C VAL A 929 -36.07 8.20 -14.04
N GLU A 930 -36.78 8.46 -15.14
CA GLU A 930 -36.23 9.08 -16.33
C GLU A 930 -36.21 10.60 -16.14
N TRP A 931 -35.06 11.23 -16.39
CA TRP A 931 -34.86 12.65 -16.16
C TRP A 931 -35.04 13.46 -17.44
N LYS A 932 -35.69 14.62 -17.34
CA LYS A 932 -35.95 15.51 -18.47
C LYS A 932 -34.63 16.01 -19.08
N ASN A 933 -34.52 15.99 -20.41
CA ASN A 933 -33.30 16.31 -21.17
C ASN A 933 -32.11 15.33 -21.00
N HIS A 934 -32.37 14.12 -20.51
CA HIS A 934 -31.38 13.04 -20.43
C HIS A 934 -31.81 11.85 -21.30
N ASP A 935 -30.83 11.05 -21.72
CA ASP A 935 -31.07 9.85 -22.50
C ASP A 935 -31.73 8.77 -21.63
N LYS A 936 -32.49 7.84 -22.21
CA LYS A 936 -33.19 6.78 -21.44
C LYS A 936 -32.24 5.89 -20.66
N SER A 937 -30.98 5.81 -21.10
CA SER A 937 -29.90 5.07 -20.43
C SER A 937 -29.41 5.74 -19.13
N ASP A 938 -29.72 7.01 -18.89
CA ASP A 938 -29.34 7.78 -17.70
C ASP A 938 -30.39 7.69 -16.57
N ALA A 939 -31.41 6.84 -16.71
CA ALA A 939 -32.43 6.62 -15.68
C ALA A 939 -31.82 6.10 -14.37
N SER A 940 -32.23 6.66 -13.23
CA SER A 940 -31.72 6.27 -11.90
C SER A 940 -32.82 5.79 -10.96
N TRP A 941 -32.47 4.81 -10.11
CA TRP A 941 -33.36 4.34 -9.05
C TRP A 941 -33.30 5.31 -7.87
N GLU A 942 -34.44 5.88 -7.50
CA GLU A 942 -34.60 6.82 -6.38
C GLU A 942 -35.60 6.25 -5.36
N GLU A 943 -35.39 6.52 -4.07
CA GLU A 943 -36.31 6.07 -3.01
C GLU A 943 -37.66 6.79 -3.13
N PHE A 944 -38.76 6.04 -3.05
CA PHE A 944 -40.12 6.56 -3.24
C PHE A 944 -40.50 7.67 -2.25
N SER A 945 -40.10 7.51 -0.99
CA SER A 945 -40.33 8.49 0.08
C SER A 945 -39.66 9.83 -0.24
N TRP A 946 -38.38 9.79 -0.57
CA TRP A 946 -37.59 10.95 -0.98
C TRP A 946 -38.14 11.59 -2.26
N PHE A 947 -38.51 10.78 -3.26
CA PHE A 947 -39.04 11.27 -4.53
C PHE A 947 -40.35 12.04 -4.35
N LYS A 948 -41.27 11.53 -3.52
CA LYS A 948 -42.54 12.18 -3.20
C LYS A 948 -42.37 13.48 -2.43
N ASP A 949 -41.37 13.53 -1.54
CA ASP A 949 -41.05 14.74 -0.77
C ASP A 949 -40.42 15.84 -1.67
N GLN A 950 -39.61 15.45 -2.66
CA GLN A 950 -38.95 16.40 -3.57
C GLN A 950 -39.83 16.83 -4.75
N PHE A 951 -40.69 15.96 -5.27
CA PHE A 951 -41.57 16.22 -6.41
C PHE A 951 -43.05 15.95 -6.09
N PRO A 952 -43.65 16.67 -5.12
CA PRO A 952 -45.00 16.39 -4.62
C PRO A 952 -46.10 16.61 -5.66
N THR A 953 -45.81 17.33 -6.75
CA THR A 953 -46.76 17.64 -7.83
C THR A 953 -46.70 16.63 -8.99
N PHE A 954 -45.76 15.68 -8.99
CA PHE A 954 -45.62 14.70 -10.06
C PHE A 954 -46.61 13.53 -9.85
N GLN A 955 -47.58 13.36 -10.75
CA GLN A 955 -48.55 12.26 -10.70
C GLN A 955 -47.90 10.96 -11.19
N LEU A 956 -47.87 9.94 -10.32
CA LEU A 956 -47.52 8.58 -10.73
C LEU A 956 -48.68 7.98 -11.51
N GLU A 957 -48.40 7.34 -12.63
CA GLU A 957 -49.41 6.60 -13.40
C GLU A 957 -49.86 5.36 -12.61
N ASP A 958 -51.17 5.18 -12.46
CA ASP A 958 -51.78 4.13 -11.61
C ASP A 958 -51.39 2.70 -12.02
N GLU A 959 -50.97 2.49 -13.27
CA GLU A 959 -50.55 1.18 -13.80
C GLU A 959 -49.26 0.64 -13.16
N LEU A 960 -48.33 1.51 -12.73
CA LEU A 960 -47.02 1.12 -12.18
C LEU A 960 -47.09 0.51 -10.76
N LEU A 961 -48.13 0.84 -9.99
CA LEU A 961 -48.35 0.30 -8.64
C LEU A 961 -48.97 -1.10 -8.65
N SER A 962 -49.46 -1.56 -9.81
CA SER A 962 -50.13 -2.87 -9.97
C SER A 962 -49.16 -4.05 -10.18
N GLN A 963 -47.89 -3.79 -10.51
CA GLN A 963 -46.91 -4.82 -10.89
C GLN A 963 -46.09 -5.38 -9.71
N VAL A 964 -46.24 -4.85 -8.50
CA VAL A 964 -45.63 -5.44 -7.29
C VAL A 964 -46.58 -6.51 -6.73
N GLY A 965 -46.45 -7.72 -7.26
CA GLY A 965 -47.17 -8.89 -6.74
C GLY A 965 -46.76 -9.21 -5.31
N GLY A 966 -47.69 -9.11 -4.36
CA GLY A 966 -47.44 -9.53 -2.98
C GLY A 966 -48.65 -9.43 -2.06
N SER A 967 -49.36 -10.54 -1.93
CA SER A 967 -50.10 -11.03 -0.74
C SER A 967 -51.03 -10.08 0.04
N VAL A 968 -52.28 -10.53 0.18
CA VAL A 968 -53.31 -10.00 1.07
C VAL A 968 -52.83 -10.05 2.52
N THR A 969 -52.27 -8.95 3.04
CA THR A 969 -52.22 -8.58 4.48
C THR A 969 -51.35 -7.33 4.63
N ASN A 970 -51.93 -6.15 4.39
CA ASN A 970 -51.63 -4.86 5.04
C ASN A 970 -52.31 -3.76 4.23
N SER A 971 -53.63 -3.71 4.38
CA SER A 971 -54.46 -2.65 3.84
C SER A 971 -54.51 -1.48 4.81
N HIS A 972 -54.59 -0.26 4.25
CA HIS A 972 -55.00 1.02 4.86
C HIS A 972 -53.95 1.90 5.53
N TRP A 973 -53.31 2.78 4.75
CA TRP A 973 -52.98 4.14 5.19
C TRP A 973 -53.14 5.13 4.02
N GLY A 974 -54.12 6.05 4.08
CA GLY A 974 -54.11 7.26 3.26
C GLY A 974 -55.41 7.80 2.62
N GLN A 975 -56.60 7.26 2.86
CA GLN A 975 -57.84 7.90 2.39
C GLN A 975 -58.36 8.94 3.40
N VAL A 976 -58.28 10.22 3.04
CA VAL A 976 -58.98 11.31 3.72
C VAL A 976 -60.42 11.35 3.19
N TYR A 977 -61.37 10.85 3.99
CA TYR A 977 -62.79 11.06 3.73
C TYR A 977 -63.22 12.45 4.21
N THR A 978 -63.68 13.30 3.29
CA THR A 978 -64.40 14.54 3.62
C THR A 978 -65.81 14.22 4.13
N ARG A 979 -66.13 14.68 5.34
CA ARG A 979 -67.44 14.57 5.98
C ARG A 979 -68.44 15.49 5.27
N ARG A 980 -69.44 14.93 4.57
CA ARG A 980 -70.58 15.70 4.03
C ARG A 980 -71.44 16.24 5.17
N HIS A 981 -71.60 17.56 5.23
CA HIS A 981 -72.49 18.27 6.15
C HIS A 981 -73.94 17.82 5.98
N LYS A 982 -74.60 17.57 7.12
CA LYS A 982 -76.04 17.27 7.24
C LYS A 982 -76.83 18.54 6.92
N LYS A 983 -77.70 18.49 5.91
CA LYS A 983 -78.69 19.55 5.60
C LYS A 983 -79.81 19.50 6.65
N THR A 984 -80.04 20.62 7.31
CA THR A 984 -81.28 20.89 8.04
C THR A 984 -82.34 21.32 7.04
N ILE A 985 -83.48 20.63 7.00
CA ILE A 985 -84.76 21.21 6.60
C ILE A 985 -85.76 20.76 7.67
N GLN A 986 -86.32 21.75 8.36
CA GLN A 986 -87.38 21.60 9.35
C GLN A 986 -88.75 21.52 8.66
N ASN A 987 -89.67 20.83 9.36
CA ASN A 987 -91.14 20.82 9.22
C ASN A 987 -91.69 19.95 8.07
N LEU A 988 -92.78 19.18 8.20
CA LEU A 988 -93.89 19.10 9.17
C LEU A 988 -94.60 17.74 8.99
N GLU A 989 -95.39 17.35 10.01
CA GLU A 989 -96.35 16.21 10.15
C GLU A 989 -95.82 14.80 10.42
#